data_AF-A0A8H6BJ52-F1
#
_entry.id   AF-A0A8H6BJ52-F1
#
_cell.length_a   1.000
_cell.length_b   1.000
_cell.length_c   1.000
_cell.angle_alpha   90.00
_cell.angle_beta   90.00
_cell.angle_gamma   90.00
#
_symmetry.space_group_name_H-M   'P 1'
#
loop_
_entity.id
_entity.type
_entity.pdbx_description
1 polymer ?
#
loop_
_entity_poly.entity_id
_entity_poly.type
_entity_poly.pdbx_seq_one_letter_code
_entity_poly.pdbx_strand_id
1 'polypeptide(L)'
;MGILSPVAVSRLADCFAGYGLPTSVQDKIMVDRVNGKVCPIDTLLQKMALDKKNVGSKKRAVILKSIGQCYENHATFVTDEDLRFMVGRDAKVYPFDTQPREFTVVPPGSKSVSNRALVLAALGEGQCKIKNLLHSDDTKYMLHAIQALQGADVEWQDNGDTIAVTGHGGDLRATAEHLYLGNAGTAARFLTSVACLVKPEADQHHVVLTGNARMQQRPNGPLIEALRANGRDIECLNHEGCLPVRVACSASGLLKGGRIELAATVSSQYVSSILMAAPYAEQPVTLALVGGAPVSQTYITMTIEMMAQFGIQVTPSKTEKYTYEIPLGRYKNPAEYVVESDASSATYPLAFAALTGTKCTIPNIGSSSFQGDARFATGVLRAMGCQVHQDEFSTSVQGPPVGHLKPFGHIDMEPMTDAFLTATVVAAVAPGDSTITGIANQRVKECNRIAAMRQELAKFGVEVSELDDGLVVHGVQLDMLQQPGTGVATYDDHRVAMSLSLLAGMCRAPVVVEHRRCTSKTWPGWWDVLHSQLGVRLDGCEPRQESPAASVPPPNANRSIILIGMRACGKTTMAHVMAQKLHMQLLDLDDYFEAKEAGVSIKQFVHEHGWAEFRRRETIYSREAIESHREGFVISTGGGIVESPQSRAVLQAYIRQGGIVLHLHRDIAHTVSFLQNKDTVRPAYDEEILAVWQRRRPWYAQCSNYSFFSPHASTHAQIRQLRAAMGRFVDRITGNTCPLPTARSYFVCLTFPDLADPAVQPQIDAITAGCNAVELRVDRLVAHDTDSVALQVGLLRMYTNLPIIFTVRTQSQGGSFPDADTDSLAELVQLAFRLGLEYVDLELSLPEGLLDTLCSKRRFTKIIGSYHDPRGLHRWSSPDWQSKYQLAVNLGVDIVKFVGTASCAQDNFDLEAFRSAHQSKPLVAINMGLQGKLSRVLNPFMTPVTHSLLPDSAAPGQMSVRQIHQALTMVGGIKPLKFYVVGTPISHSRSPNLHTAGYRELGLPHQFFRFETDDDSKVFHEVVESPDFGGCCITIPLKLKMLKYATQLSDSAKTIGAINTMWPIGDGKFAGTNTDWIGIRDSFIRNNAPDTVSGNGLIIGGGGASRGAVYALHQMGCSTIYMVNREFNLLKQIKLDFPADYNIVPLNTVDDVQKIEQITLAVSAIPGNVELDPGVKEKIQVAFQKGSPDGKFLVEAAYKPTETPVLKLAKSLGWHTIPGREMLVNQGIAQLEIFFGGIHFPYQPIYDAVVNE
;
A
#
# COMPACT_ATOMS: atom_id res chain seq x y z
N MET A 1 10.11 12.58 32.31
CA MET A 1 10.43 12.39 33.75
C MET A 1 11.07 13.62 34.42
N GLY A 2 11.71 14.55 33.71
CA GLY A 2 12.24 15.78 34.31
C GLY A 2 13.51 15.62 35.18
N ILE A 3 14.22 14.51 35.03
CA ILE A 3 15.39 14.16 35.87
C ILE A 3 16.71 14.50 35.18
N LEU A 4 16.86 14.13 33.90
CA LEU A 4 18.07 14.36 33.10
C LEU A 4 17.88 15.58 32.20
N SER A 5 18.90 16.43 32.08
CA SER A 5 18.82 17.59 31.17
C SER A 5 18.78 17.14 29.70
N PRO A 6 18.05 17.84 28.81
CA PRO A 6 18.06 17.56 27.38
C PRO A 6 19.46 17.63 26.76
N VAL A 7 20.33 18.49 27.30
CA VAL A 7 21.73 18.64 26.90
C VAL A 7 22.50 17.35 27.13
N ALA A 8 22.35 16.74 28.31
CA ALA A 8 23.00 15.47 28.64
C ALA A 8 22.49 14.32 27.75
N VAL A 9 21.21 14.30 27.39
CA VAL A 9 20.64 13.32 26.45
C VAL A 9 21.29 13.44 25.07
N SER A 10 21.36 14.67 24.53
CA SER A 10 21.99 14.92 23.23
C SER A 10 23.45 14.48 23.23
N ARG A 11 24.22 14.90 24.25
CA ARG A 11 25.65 14.55 24.37
C ARG A 11 25.87 13.04 24.44
N LEU A 12 25.03 12.29 25.15
CA LEU A 12 25.15 10.84 25.22
C LEU A 12 24.87 10.17 23.87
N ALA A 13 23.82 10.62 23.17
CA ALA A 13 23.52 10.15 21.82
C ALA A 13 24.67 10.45 20.85
N ASP A 14 25.27 11.64 20.95
CA ASP A 14 26.42 12.05 20.16
C ASP A 14 27.65 11.19 20.42
N CYS A 15 27.91 10.83 21.69
CA CYS A 15 28.96 9.87 22.02
C CYS A 15 28.72 8.53 21.31
N PHE A 16 27.52 7.94 21.40
CA PHE A 16 27.24 6.67 20.72
C PHE A 16 27.42 6.78 19.20
N ALA A 17 26.88 7.83 18.58
CA ALA A 17 27.06 8.07 17.16
C ALA A 17 28.54 8.24 16.77
N GLY A 18 29.34 8.92 17.60
CA GLY A 18 30.78 9.11 17.40
C GLY A 18 31.59 7.79 17.44
N TYR A 19 31.09 6.78 18.15
CA TYR A 19 31.64 5.41 18.12
C TYR A 19 31.04 4.53 17.02
N GLY A 20 30.23 5.09 16.11
CA GLY A 20 29.54 4.34 15.06
C GLY A 20 28.45 3.40 15.59
N LEU A 21 27.92 3.66 16.79
CA LEU A 21 26.83 2.90 17.38
C LEU A 21 25.46 3.48 16.99
N PRO A 22 24.45 2.63 16.75
CA PRO A 22 23.12 3.12 16.40
C PRO A 22 22.46 3.81 17.60
N THR A 23 21.91 5.00 17.37
CA THR A 23 21.14 5.78 18.37
C THR A 23 19.63 5.59 18.23
N SER A 24 19.19 4.91 17.17
CA SER A 24 17.79 4.59 16.92
C SER A 24 17.66 3.18 16.33
N VAL A 25 16.54 2.51 16.62
CA VAL A 25 16.14 1.27 15.92
C VAL A 25 15.85 1.48 14.44
N GLN A 26 15.67 2.73 14.01
CA GLN A 26 15.48 3.09 12.59
C GLN A 26 16.79 3.48 11.89
N ASP A 27 17.92 3.42 12.60
CA ASP A 27 19.22 3.69 11.99
C ASP A 27 19.47 2.72 10.83
N LYS A 28 19.96 3.23 9.70
CA LYS A 28 20.21 2.45 8.50
C LYS A 28 21.11 1.25 8.78
N ILE A 29 22.14 1.42 9.60
CA ILE A 29 23.04 0.31 9.97
C ILE A 29 22.27 -0.79 10.72
N MET A 30 21.34 -0.40 11.60
CA MET A 30 20.51 -1.34 12.34
C MET A 30 19.53 -2.04 11.38
N VAL A 31 18.77 -1.25 10.62
CA VAL A 31 17.76 -1.72 9.66
C VAL A 31 18.37 -2.67 8.63
N ASP A 32 19.53 -2.34 8.08
CA ASP A 32 20.23 -3.18 7.10
C ASP A 32 20.70 -4.49 7.75
N ARG A 33 21.25 -4.44 8.97
CA ARG A 33 21.72 -5.63 9.70
C ARG A 33 20.61 -6.58 10.12
N VAL A 34 19.44 -6.04 10.47
CA VAL A 34 18.27 -6.85 10.87
C VAL A 34 17.26 -7.01 9.74
N ASN A 35 17.63 -6.63 8.52
CA ASN A 35 16.81 -6.73 7.31
C ASN A 35 15.38 -6.16 7.48
N GLY A 36 15.27 -4.99 8.11
CA GLY A 36 13.99 -4.32 8.34
C GLY A 36 13.08 -4.96 9.40
N LYS A 37 13.60 -5.86 10.25
CA LYS A 37 12.86 -6.42 11.39
C LYS A 37 12.26 -5.33 12.25
N VAL A 38 10.93 -5.34 12.36
CA VAL A 38 10.17 -4.44 13.23
C VAL A 38 10.18 -5.00 14.64
N CYS A 39 10.29 -4.12 15.64
CA CYS A 39 10.20 -4.47 17.05
C CYS A 39 8.92 -3.87 17.64
N PRO A 40 7.80 -4.62 17.65
CA PRO A 40 6.54 -4.08 18.15
C PRO A 40 6.64 -3.68 19.62
N ILE A 41 6.09 -2.52 20.00
CA ILE A 41 6.13 -1.97 21.36
C ILE A 41 5.59 -2.98 22.38
N ASP A 42 4.47 -3.63 22.08
CA ASP A 42 3.89 -4.62 23.00
C ASP A 42 4.79 -5.84 23.18
N THR A 43 5.49 -6.26 22.12
CA THR A 43 6.50 -7.33 22.22
C THR A 43 7.68 -6.86 23.07
N LEU A 44 8.15 -5.63 22.87
CA LEU A 44 9.24 -5.06 23.65
C LEU A 44 8.87 -4.94 25.13
N LEU A 45 7.66 -4.49 25.45
CA LEU A 45 7.15 -4.42 26.82
C LEU A 45 6.99 -5.80 27.46
N GLN A 46 6.57 -6.81 26.71
CA GLN A 46 6.55 -8.21 27.16
C GLN A 46 7.96 -8.72 27.48
N LYS A 47 8.95 -8.39 26.64
CA LYS A 47 10.36 -8.72 26.93
C LYS A 47 10.87 -7.97 28.17
N MET A 48 10.54 -6.68 28.30
CA MET A 48 10.89 -5.88 29.47
C MET A 48 10.21 -6.37 30.75
N ALA A 49 9.05 -7.01 30.68
CA ALA A 49 8.38 -7.60 31.84
C ALA A 49 9.20 -8.76 32.46
N LEU A 50 10.02 -9.44 31.65
CA LEU A 50 10.91 -10.52 32.07
C LEU A 50 12.29 -10.03 32.55
N ASP A 51 12.52 -8.72 32.60
CA ASP A 51 13.79 -8.14 33.05
C ASP A 51 14.05 -8.46 34.53
N LYS A 52 15.26 -8.95 34.84
CA LYS A 52 15.69 -9.38 36.17
C LYS A 52 15.69 -8.26 37.21
N LYS A 53 15.70 -7.00 36.79
CA LYS A 53 15.62 -5.83 37.69
C LYS A 53 14.21 -5.61 38.25
N ASN A 54 13.18 -6.19 37.64
CA ASN A 54 11.80 -5.94 38.00
C ASN A 54 11.43 -6.54 39.37
N VAL A 55 10.44 -5.95 40.02
CA VAL A 55 9.87 -6.47 41.27
C VAL A 55 8.40 -6.79 41.03
N GLY A 56 8.09 -8.07 40.85
CA GLY A 56 6.76 -8.51 40.42
C GLY A 56 6.42 -7.95 39.05
N SER A 57 5.23 -7.35 38.91
CA SER A 57 4.78 -6.71 37.66
C SER A 57 5.34 -5.30 37.44
N LYS A 58 6.04 -4.72 38.44
CA LYS A 58 6.56 -3.35 38.36
C LYS A 58 7.93 -3.34 37.66
N LYS A 59 8.01 -2.62 36.54
CA LYS A 59 9.23 -2.48 35.75
C LYS A 59 10.20 -1.48 36.37
N ARG A 60 11.51 -1.78 36.30
CA ARG A 60 12.57 -0.89 36.82
C ARG A 60 13.62 -0.59 35.75
N ALA A 61 14.03 0.67 35.65
CA ALA A 61 15.06 1.15 34.71
C ALA A 61 16.11 1.99 35.44
N VAL A 62 17.35 1.98 34.94
CA VAL A 62 18.40 2.88 35.44
C VAL A 62 18.18 4.25 34.82
N ILE A 63 17.99 5.27 35.66
CA ILE A 63 17.77 6.65 35.22
C ILE A 63 19.02 7.46 35.55
N LEU A 64 19.53 8.20 34.57
CA LEU A 64 20.65 9.12 34.78
C LEU A 64 20.14 10.46 35.34
N LYS A 65 20.90 11.03 36.27
CA LYS A 65 20.72 12.41 36.76
C LYS A 65 21.57 13.38 35.95
N SER A 66 22.78 12.96 35.61
CA SER A 66 23.73 13.66 34.75
C SER A 66 24.68 12.65 34.11
N ILE A 67 25.50 13.07 33.15
CA ILE A 67 26.54 12.20 32.60
C ILE A 67 27.51 11.83 33.72
N GLY A 68 27.65 10.53 33.99
CA GLY A 68 28.49 10.00 35.07
C GLY A 68 27.77 9.79 36.41
N GLN A 69 26.48 10.13 36.54
CA GLN A 69 25.72 9.97 37.79
C GLN A 69 24.29 9.42 37.56
N CYS A 70 23.91 8.39 38.32
CA CYS A 70 22.53 7.87 38.35
C CYS A 70 21.64 8.69 39.29
N TYR A 71 20.33 8.71 39.02
CA TYR A 71 19.31 9.36 39.85
C TYR A 71 19.18 8.70 41.22
N GLU A 72 19.13 7.37 41.22
CA GLU A 72 19.19 6.54 42.41
C GLU A 72 20.39 5.59 42.30
N ASN A 73 20.87 5.10 43.44
CA ASN A 73 21.93 4.07 43.47
C ASN A 73 21.42 2.66 43.09
N HIS A 74 20.19 2.58 42.55
CA HIS A 74 19.53 1.37 42.10
C HIS A 74 18.53 1.73 40.97
N ALA A 75 17.94 0.73 40.31
CA ALA A 75 16.99 0.98 39.23
C ALA A 75 15.66 1.59 39.75
N THR A 76 15.19 2.67 39.14
CA THR A 76 13.98 3.39 39.52
C THR A 76 12.74 2.75 38.89
N PHE A 77 11.60 2.80 39.56
CA PHE A 77 10.34 2.35 38.96
C PHE A 77 9.92 3.26 37.81
N VAL A 78 9.49 2.63 36.70
CA VAL A 78 9.00 3.32 35.51
C VAL A 78 7.64 2.76 35.13
N THR A 79 6.73 3.62 34.66
CA THR A 79 5.40 3.19 34.26
C THR A 79 5.41 2.59 32.85
N ASP A 80 4.43 1.75 32.55
CA ASP A 80 4.27 1.19 31.20
C ASP A 80 3.90 2.28 30.18
N GLU A 81 3.18 3.33 30.59
CA GLU A 81 2.87 4.49 29.74
C GLU A 81 4.13 5.27 29.37
N ASP A 82 5.02 5.55 30.34
CA ASP A 82 6.31 6.21 30.07
C ASP A 82 7.18 5.37 29.12
N LEU A 83 7.28 4.05 29.38
CA LEU A 83 8.02 3.15 28.52
C LEU A 83 7.44 3.12 27.11
N ARG A 84 6.11 2.98 26.99
CA ARG A 84 5.41 2.96 25.70
C ARG A 84 5.63 4.28 24.95
N PHE A 85 5.53 5.42 25.61
CA PHE A 85 5.81 6.73 25.02
C PHE A 85 7.25 6.85 24.51
N MET A 86 8.24 6.40 25.31
CA MET A 86 9.65 6.43 24.93
C MET A 86 9.94 5.58 23.69
N VAL A 87 9.38 4.37 23.59
CA VAL A 87 9.64 3.47 22.47
C VAL A 87 8.72 3.71 21.26
N GLY A 88 7.55 4.30 21.48
CA GLY A 88 6.55 4.55 20.45
C GLY A 88 6.96 5.61 19.45
N ARG A 89 6.50 5.42 18.20
CA ARG A 89 6.70 6.35 17.09
C ARG A 89 5.73 7.54 17.17
N ASP A 90 4.49 7.26 17.55
CA ASP A 90 3.41 8.25 17.57
C ASP A 90 3.01 8.57 19.01
N ALA A 91 2.50 9.78 19.22
CA ALA A 91 2.10 10.28 20.53
C ALA A 91 0.57 10.27 20.64
N LYS A 92 0.04 9.59 21.65
CA LYS A 92 -1.38 9.64 22.03
C LYS A 92 -1.56 10.69 23.11
N VAL A 93 -2.20 11.81 22.76
CA VAL A 93 -2.45 12.95 23.64
C VAL A 93 -3.83 12.80 24.27
N TYR A 94 -3.90 12.81 25.60
CA TYR A 94 -5.17 12.74 26.34
C TYR A 94 -5.77 14.13 26.53
N PRO A 95 -7.09 14.23 26.80
CA PRO A 95 -7.74 15.50 27.11
C PRO A 95 -7.04 16.25 28.24
N PHE A 96 -6.88 17.56 28.07
CA PHE A 96 -6.22 18.43 29.03
C PHE A 96 -7.04 18.59 30.32
N ASP A 97 -6.32 18.71 31.44
CA ASP A 97 -6.88 19.18 32.69
C ASP A 97 -7.01 20.71 32.64
N THR A 98 -8.24 21.20 32.75
CA THR A 98 -8.57 22.63 32.62
C THR A 98 -8.71 23.34 33.97
N GLN A 99 -8.28 22.70 35.05
CA GLN A 99 -8.24 23.36 36.36
C GLN A 99 -7.29 24.56 36.35
N PRO A 100 -7.65 25.70 36.99
CA PRO A 100 -6.78 26.87 37.07
C PRO A 100 -5.42 26.53 37.67
N ARG A 101 -4.35 26.79 36.92
CA ARG A 101 -2.95 26.59 37.32
C ARG A 101 -2.07 27.68 36.74
N GLU A 102 -0.93 27.93 37.38
CA GLU A 102 0.10 28.83 36.88
C GLU A 102 1.38 28.04 36.59
N PHE A 103 1.98 28.30 35.42
CA PHE A 103 3.19 27.64 34.95
C PHE A 103 4.24 28.67 34.55
N THR A 104 5.52 28.34 34.76
CA THR A 104 6.64 29.06 34.15
C THR A 104 7.41 28.09 33.29
N VAL A 105 7.46 28.37 31.98
CA VAL A 105 8.12 27.51 30.99
C VAL A 105 9.25 28.29 30.35
N VAL A 106 10.43 27.68 30.26
CA VAL A 106 11.57 28.22 29.53
C VAL A 106 11.76 27.39 28.27
N PRO A 107 11.33 27.86 27.09
CA PRO A 107 11.60 27.19 25.83
C PRO A 107 13.11 27.15 25.56
N PRO A 108 13.60 26.25 24.70
CA PRO A 108 15.01 26.24 24.33
C PRO A 108 15.39 27.52 23.59
N GLY A 109 16.70 27.79 23.47
CA GLY A 109 17.21 28.91 22.70
C GLY A 109 16.65 29.01 21.27
N SER A 110 16.55 30.23 20.76
CA SER A 110 16.11 30.49 19.39
C SER A 110 17.08 29.88 18.40
N LYS A 111 16.57 29.05 17.48
CA LYS A 111 17.40 28.45 16.42
C LYS A 111 18.03 29.53 15.54
N SER A 112 17.25 30.56 15.23
CA SER A 112 17.65 31.67 14.35
C SER A 112 18.77 32.51 14.97
N VAL A 113 18.71 32.76 16.28
CA VAL A 113 19.75 33.48 17.02
C VAL A 113 20.96 32.56 17.24
N SER A 114 20.74 31.32 17.68
CA SER A 114 21.81 30.33 17.92
C SER A 114 22.74 30.17 16.72
N ASN A 115 22.18 29.94 15.53
CA ASN A 115 22.96 29.74 14.31
C ASN A 115 23.77 30.99 13.91
N ARG A 116 23.21 32.19 14.11
CA ARG A 116 23.92 33.44 13.84
C ARG A 116 25.03 33.69 14.86
N ALA A 117 24.75 33.46 16.14
CA ALA A 117 25.71 33.63 17.22
C ALA A 117 26.93 32.70 17.02
N LEU A 118 26.71 31.46 16.60
CA LEU A 118 27.79 30.52 16.27
C LEU A 118 28.66 31.00 15.11
N VAL A 119 28.05 31.45 14.00
CA VAL A 119 28.79 31.96 12.84
C VAL A 119 29.58 33.23 13.20
N LEU A 120 28.94 34.20 13.85
CA LEU A 120 29.57 35.46 14.26
C LEU A 120 30.71 35.22 15.26
N ALA A 121 30.50 34.35 16.27
CA ALA A 121 31.53 34.02 17.24
C ALA A 121 32.71 33.28 16.61
N ALA A 122 32.46 32.39 15.65
CA ALA A 122 33.52 31.68 14.95
C ALA A 122 34.33 32.60 14.03
N LEU A 123 33.67 33.53 13.33
CA LEU A 123 34.34 34.51 12.49
C LEU A 123 35.07 35.58 13.32
N GLY A 124 34.62 35.88 14.53
CA GLY A 124 35.21 36.92 15.37
C GLY A 124 36.55 36.58 16.02
N GLU A 125 37.15 37.59 16.66
CA GLU A 125 38.39 37.46 17.42
C GLU A 125 38.09 37.39 18.93
N GLY A 126 38.73 36.43 19.61
CA GLY A 126 38.62 36.23 21.05
C GLY A 126 37.60 35.16 21.46
N GLN A 127 37.46 34.95 22.76
CA GLN A 127 36.53 33.96 23.32
C GLN A 127 35.15 34.58 23.59
N CYS A 128 34.09 33.91 23.14
CA CYS A 128 32.69 34.21 23.45
C CYS A 128 32.05 33.03 24.19
N LYS A 129 31.50 33.28 25.39
CA LYS A 129 30.69 32.29 26.11
C LYS A 129 29.23 32.40 25.70
N ILE A 130 28.75 31.43 24.93
CA ILE A 130 27.36 31.39 24.46
C ILE A 130 26.53 30.55 25.42
N LYS A 131 25.51 31.16 26.03
CA LYS A 131 24.57 30.52 26.97
C LYS A 131 23.19 30.34 26.33
N ASN A 132 22.45 29.34 26.81
CA ASN A 132 21.11 28.98 26.31
C ASN A 132 21.09 28.70 24.80
N LEU A 133 22.19 28.19 24.25
CA LEU A 133 22.24 27.79 22.85
C LEU A 133 21.27 26.63 22.62
N LEU A 134 20.54 26.65 21.50
CA LEU A 134 19.73 25.51 21.11
C LEU A 134 20.63 24.30 20.81
N HIS A 135 20.45 23.19 21.52
CA HIS A 135 21.04 21.90 21.13
C HIS A 135 20.11 21.19 20.15
N SER A 136 20.33 21.39 18.86
CA SER A 136 19.59 20.75 17.77
C SER A 136 20.54 20.23 16.71
N ASP A 137 20.02 19.45 15.77
CA ASP A 137 20.78 18.99 14.61
C ASP A 137 21.43 20.16 13.86
N ASP A 138 20.75 21.31 13.71
CA ASP A 138 21.27 22.48 13.00
C ASP A 138 22.53 23.05 13.67
N THR A 139 22.52 23.27 14.98
CA THR A 139 23.67 23.83 15.70
C THR A 139 24.80 22.81 15.83
N LYS A 140 24.47 21.51 15.94
CA LYS A 140 25.44 20.42 15.92
C LYS A 140 26.21 20.36 14.60
N TYR A 141 25.52 20.31 13.46
CA TYR A 141 26.19 20.29 12.15
C TYR A 141 26.99 21.58 11.89
N MET A 142 26.49 22.72 12.39
CA MET A 142 27.20 23.98 12.29
C MET A 142 28.50 24.00 13.09
N LEU A 143 28.48 23.55 14.34
CA LEU A 143 29.68 23.41 15.18
C LEU A 143 30.70 22.47 14.54
N HIS A 144 30.26 21.29 14.08
CA HIS A 144 31.14 20.34 13.38
C HIS A 144 31.79 20.97 12.14
N ALA A 145 31.02 21.67 11.32
CA ALA A 145 31.54 22.33 10.13
C ALA A 145 32.56 23.44 10.47
N ILE A 146 32.29 24.24 11.50
CA ILE A 146 33.23 25.29 11.96
C ILE A 146 34.55 24.68 12.44
N GLN A 147 34.49 23.59 13.21
CA GLN A 147 35.68 22.87 13.70
C GLN A 147 36.45 22.21 12.55
N ALA A 148 35.76 21.57 11.61
CA ALA A 148 36.36 20.94 10.43
C ALA A 148 37.07 21.96 9.52
N LEU A 149 36.55 23.20 9.47
CA LEU A 149 37.16 24.32 8.78
C LEU A 149 38.23 25.05 9.62
N GLN A 150 38.53 24.58 10.83
CA GLN A 150 39.47 25.20 11.77
C GLN A 150 39.17 26.69 12.05
N GLY A 151 37.90 27.10 11.93
CA GLY A 151 37.51 28.50 12.06
C GLY A 151 37.45 28.99 13.51
N ALA A 152 37.31 28.08 14.47
CA ALA A 152 37.26 28.38 15.89
C ALA A 152 37.56 27.14 16.75
N ASP A 153 38.10 27.36 17.94
CA ASP A 153 38.12 26.36 19.01
C ASP A 153 36.79 26.38 19.77
N VAL A 154 36.28 25.20 20.12
CA VAL A 154 34.98 25.03 20.79
C VAL A 154 35.17 24.19 22.06
N GLU A 155 34.80 24.76 23.20
CA GLU A 155 34.82 24.09 24.50
C GLU A 155 33.44 24.08 25.15
N TRP A 156 33.09 22.97 25.80
CA TRP A 156 31.84 22.82 26.53
C TRP A 156 32.07 23.05 28.03
N GLN A 157 31.34 23.99 28.62
CA GLN A 157 31.37 24.34 30.04
C GLN A 157 30.00 24.05 30.70
N ASP A 158 29.92 24.10 32.03
CA ASP A 158 28.67 23.96 32.79
C ASP A 158 27.84 22.71 32.41
N ASN A 159 28.49 21.54 32.35
CA ASN A 159 27.88 20.27 31.91
C ASN A 159 27.29 20.27 30.49
N GLY A 160 27.66 21.27 29.67
CA GLY A 160 27.24 21.42 28.28
C GLY A 160 26.26 22.57 28.05
N ASP A 161 25.78 23.24 29.11
CA ASP A 161 24.81 24.35 29.01
C ASP A 161 25.44 25.66 28.49
N THR A 162 26.77 25.76 28.56
CA THR A 162 27.55 26.89 28.02
C THR A 162 28.56 26.39 26.99
N ILE A 163 28.64 27.05 25.84
CA ILE A 163 29.67 26.80 24.83
C ILE A 163 30.62 27.99 24.77
N ALA A 164 31.90 27.76 25.03
CA ALA A 164 32.94 28.75 24.82
C ALA A 164 33.50 28.59 23.40
N VAL A 165 33.30 29.60 22.55
CA VAL A 165 33.79 29.64 21.18
C VAL A 165 34.93 30.65 21.10
N THR A 166 36.13 30.19 20.79
CA THR A 166 37.29 31.06 20.55
C THR A 166 37.50 31.18 19.05
N GLY A 167 37.02 32.28 18.47
CA GLY A 167 37.08 32.51 17.03
C GLY A 167 38.48 32.92 16.55
N HIS A 168 38.82 32.54 15.32
CA HIS A 168 40.13 32.81 14.70
C HIS A 168 40.13 34.04 13.78
N GLY A 169 39.16 34.95 13.94
CA GLY A 169 39.13 36.18 13.15
C GLY A 169 38.94 35.94 11.65
N GLY A 170 38.21 34.89 11.27
CA GLY A 170 37.92 34.53 9.88
C GLY A 170 39.04 33.78 9.15
N ASP A 171 40.05 33.24 9.87
CA ASP A 171 41.07 32.38 9.26
C ASP A 171 40.58 30.92 9.14
N LEU A 172 39.72 30.64 8.16
CA LEU A 172 39.22 29.28 7.90
C LEU A 172 40.11 28.52 6.91
N ARG A 173 40.30 27.23 7.14
CA ARG A 173 41.14 26.31 6.34
C ARG A 173 40.33 25.23 5.65
N ALA A 174 40.76 24.86 4.45
CA ALA A 174 40.10 23.82 3.67
C ALA A 174 40.22 22.45 4.34
N THR A 175 39.20 21.61 4.15
CA THR A 175 39.20 20.22 4.62
C THR A 175 38.84 19.29 3.46
N ALA A 176 39.45 18.10 3.45
CA ALA A 176 39.12 17.04 2.50
C ALA A 176 37.80 16.33 2.87
N GLU A 177 37.32 16.49 4.12
CA GLU A 177 36.04 15.96 4.56
C GLU A 177 34.87 16.69 3.89
N HIS A 178 33.90 15.93 3.37
CA HIS A 178 32.63 16.52 2.95
C HIS A 178 31.83 16.97 4.18
N LEU A 179 31.53 18.27 4.26
CA LEU A 179 30.77 18.84 5.37
C LEU A 179 29.30 18.40 5.26
N TYR A 180 28.94 17.36 6.02
CA TYR A 180 27.59 16.82 6.06
C TYR A 180 26.70 17.63 7.01
N LEU A 181 25.60 18.17 6.48
CA LEU A 181 24.70 19.10 7.18
C LEU A 181 23.31 18.52 7.47
N GLY A 182 23.11 17.21 7.30
CA GLY A 182 21.81 16.56 7.48
C GLY A 182 20.71 17.23 6.64
N ASN A 183 19.61 17.65 7.29
CA ASN A 183 18.55 18.48 6.69
C ASN A 183 18.51 19.91 7.31
N ALA A 184 19.64 20.38 7.86
CA ALA A 184 19.77 21.67 8.51
C ALA A 184 19.78 22.81 7.50
N GLY A 185 18.57 23.31 7.19
CA GLY A 185 18.34 24.32 6.18
C GLY A 185 19.25 25.53 6.36
N THR A 186 19.17 26.12 7.55
CA THR A 186 19.89 27.36 7.90
C THR A 186 21.40 27.16 7.90
N ALA A 187 21.90 26.04 8.43
CA ALA A 187 23.32 25.72 8.41
C ALA A 187 23.88 25.67 6.98
N ALA A 188 23.17 25.01 6.05
CA ALA A 188 23.58 24.95 4.65
C ALA A 188 23.71 26.34 4.00
N ARG A 189 22.75 27.24 4.25
CA ARG A 189 22.78 28.60 3.66
C ARG A 189 23.91 29.44 4.26
N PHE A 190 24.09 29.41 5.57
CA PHE A 190 25.13 30.19 6.26
C PHE A 190 26.52 29.70 5.86
N LEU A 191 26.73 28.39 5.91
CA LEU A 191 28.01 27.78 5.56
C LEU A 191 28.35 27.92 4.07
N THR A 192 27.37 28.08 3.16
CA THR A 192 27.67 28.35 1.75
C THR A 192 28.43 29.68 1.57
N SER A 193 28.04 30.76 2.27
CA SER A 193 28.78 32.03 2.20
C SER A 193 30.08 31.99 3.01
N VAL A 194 30.07 31.32 4.17
CA VAL A 194 31.28 31.15 4.99
C VAL A 194 32.33 30.31 4.25
N ALA A 195 31.92 29.29 3.48
CA ALA A 195 32.81 28.48 2.65
C ALA A 195 33.56 29.32 1.61
N CYS A 196 32.99 30.44 1.17
CA CYS A 196 33.68 31.37 0.29
C CYS A 196 34.83 32.12 0.98
N LEU A 197 34.96 32.08 2.31
CA LEU A 197 36.06 32.69 3.07
C LEU A 197 37.22 31.71 3.31
N VAL A 198 37.05 30.43 2.94
CA VAL A 198 38.01 29.37 3.26
C VAL A 198 39.26 29.48 2.41
N LYS A 199 40.43 29.45 3.07
CA LYS A 199 41.74 29.41 2.42
C LYS A 199 42.12 27.97 2.05
N PRO A 200 42.87 27.77 0.95
CA PRO A 200 43.40 26.46 0.62
C PRO A 200 44.36 25.98 1.72
N GLU A 201 44.37 24.68 1.96
CA GLU A 201 45.23 24.03 2.95
C GLU A 201 45.87 22.79 2.29
N ALA A 202 47.21 22.74 2.25
CA ALA A 202 47.96 21.77 1.46
C ALA A 202 47.43 21.65 0.01
N ASP A 203 47.14 20.44 -0.48
CA ASP A 203 46.62 20.18 -1.83
C ASP A 203 45.08 20.37 -1.94
N GLN A 204 44.41 20.81 -0.87
CA GLN A 204 42.96 20.98 -0.85
C GLN A 204 42.57 22.41 -1.24
N HIS A 205 42.00 22.56 -2.45
CA HIS A 205 41.62 23.85 -3.04
C HIS A 205 40.11 24.11 -3.10
N HIS A 206 39.30 23.26 -2.47
CA HIS A 206 37.84 23.44 -2.40
C HIS A 206 37.27 22.80 -1.14
N VAL A 207 36.01 23.13 -0.83
CA VAL A 207 35.21 22.45 0.21
C VAL A 207 33.88 21.99 -0.37
N VAL A 208 33.37 20.86 0.11
CA VAL A 208 32.10 20.30 -0.35
C VAL A 208 31.08 20.35 0.79
N LEU A 209 29.95 21.02 0.56
CA LEU A 209 28.81 21.04 1.48
C LEU A 209 27.74 20.07 0.97
N THR A 210 27.32 19.13 1.82
CA THR A 210 26.34 18.10 1.47
C THR A 210 25.32 17.87 2.58
N GLY A 211 24.34 17.00 2.35
CA GLY A 211 23.31 16.65 3.32
C GLY A 211 22.55 15.40 2.92
N ASN A 212 21.44 15.14 3.63
CA ASN A 212 20.57 14.01 3.33
C ASN A 212 19.82 14.17 1.99
N ALA A 213 19.11 13.13 1.56
CA ALA A 213 18.38 13.15 0.28
C ALA A 213 17.40 14.32 0.14
N ARG A 214 16.76 14.75 1.23
CA ARG A 214 15.84 15.89 1.22
C ARG A 214 16.57 17.23 1.08
N MET A 215 17.73 17.39 1.72
CA MET A 215 18.57 18.58 1.56
C MET A 215 19.04 18.75 0.11
N GLN A 216 19.34 17.65 -0.59
CA GLN A 216 19.77 17.67 -1.99
C GLN A 216 18.67 18.08 -2.98
N GLN A 217 17.43 18.21 -2.50
CA GLN A 217 16.28 18.70 -3.27
C GLN A 217 15.83 20.10 -2.80
N ARG A 218 16.47 20.66 -1.77
CA ARG A 218 16.10 21.95 -1.20
C ARG A 218 16.80 23.09 -1.94
N PRO A 219 16.07 24.15 -2.32
CA PRO A 219 16.62 25.24 -3.12
C PRO A 219 17.66 26.07 -2.35
N ASN A 220 18.77 26.37 -3.02
CA ASN A 220 19.86 27.27 -2.60
C ASN A 220 20.34 28.18 -3.76
N GLY A 221 19.71 28.07 -4.95
CA GLY A 221 20.10 28.74 -6.19
C GLY A 221 20.34 30.26 -6.08
N PRO A 222 19.39 31.05 -5.55
CA PRO A 222 19.58 32.50 -5.46
C PRO A 222 20.82 32.93 -4.66
N LEU A 223 21.19 32.17 -3.63
CA LEU A 223 22.42 32.42 -2.86
C LEU A 223 23.67 32.08 -3.69
N ILE A 224 23.65 30.94 -4.37
CA ILE A 224 24.75 30.49 -5.23
C ILE A 224 24.99 31.48 -6.37
N GLU A 225 23.92 31.96 -7.00
CA GLU A 225 23.97 32.97 -8.07
C GLU A 225 24.56 34.29 -7.59
N ALA A 226 24.14 34.80 -6.42
CA ALA A 226 24.68 36.02 -5.84
C ALA A 226 26.18 35.91 -5.50
N LEU A 227 26.60 34.77 -4.95
CA LEU A 227 28.02 34.50 -4.65
C LEU A 227 28.85 34.34 -5.93
N ARG A 228 28.33 33.67 -6.96
CA ARG A 228 28.97 33.58 -8.29
C ARG A 228 29.13 34.95 -8.94
N ALA A 229 28.08 35.79 -8.87
CA ALA A 229 28.14 37.17 -9.34
C ALA A 229 29.17 38.00 -8.57
N ASN A 230 29.40 37.69 -7.29
CA ASN A 230 30.49 38.28 -6.49
C ASN A 230 31.87 37.62 -6.74
N GLY A 231 32.04 36.87 -7.82
CA GLY A 231 33.33 36.32 -8.24
C GLY A 231 33.74 35.01 -7.55
N ARG A 232 32.78 34.26 -6.99
CA ARG A 232 33.05 32.93 -6.41
C ARG A 232 32.76 31.79 -7.37
N ASP A 233 33.68 30.83 -7.42
CA ASP A 233 33.46 29.59 -8.16
C ASP A 233 32.77 28.57 -7.26
N ILE A 234 31.54 28.20 -7.65
CA ILE A 234 30.67 27.26 -6.94
C ILE A 234 30.05 26.32 -7.96
N GLU A 235 30.26 25.02 -7.81
CA GLU A 235 29.72 23.97 -8.68
C GLU A 235 28.63 23.18 -7.95
N CYS A 236 27.45 23.02 -8.56
CA CYS A 236 26.41 22.13 -8.05
C CYS A 236 26.67 20.71 -8.56
N LEU A 237 26.93 19.75 -7.67
CA LEU A 237 27.40 18.41 -8.06
C LEU A 237 26.29 17.48 -8.58
N ASN A 238 25.03 17.73 -8.18
CA ASN A 238 23.89 16.88 -8.53
C ASN A 238 22.83 17.64 -9.34
N HIS A 239 22.08 18.53 -8.68
CA HIS A 239 21.01 19.34 -9.28
C HIS A 239 21.39 20.82 -9.17
N GLU A 240 21.20 21.57 -10.25
CA GLU A 240 21.51 23.00 -10.26
C GLU A 240 20.69 23.75 -9.20
N GLY A 241 21.35 24.64 -8.47
CA GLY A 241 20.72 25.41 -7.40
C GLY A 241 20.41 24.62 -6.13
N CYS A 242 20.92 23.40 -5.95
CA CYS A 242 20.76 22.57 -4.74
C CYS A 242 22.10 22.01 -4.26
N LEU A 243 22.16 21.54 -3.01
CA LEU A 243 23.29 20.76 -2.51
C LEU A 243 23.31 19.36 -3.18
N PRO A 244 24.46 18.66 -3.25
CA PRO A 244 25.77 19.06 -2.75
C PRO A 244 26.42 20.14 -3.62
N VAL A 245 27.10 21.09 -2.99
CA VAL A 245 27.85 22.15 -3.69
C VAL A 245 29.33 22.07 -3.36
N ARG A 246 30.17 22.20 -4.38
CA ARG A 246 31.62 22.36 -4.27
C ARG A 246 31.94 23.85 -4.39
N VAL A 247 32.55 24.43 -3.35
CA VAL A 247 32.95 25.83 -3.28
C VAL A 247 34.47 25.91 -3.38
N ALA A 248 34.99 26.62 -4.38
CA ALA A 248 36.43 26.82 -4.52
C ALA A 248 36.98 27.71 -3.39
N CYS A 249 38.16 27.38 -2.88
CA CYS A 249 38.82 28.16 -1.84
C CYS A 249 39.31 29.51 -2.35
N SER A 250 39.29 30.52 -1.48
CA SER A 250 39.81 31.85 -1.77
C SER A 250 41.27 31.95 -1.34
N ALA A 251 42.18 32.31 -2.24
CA ALA A 251 43.59 32.53 -1.88
C ALA A 251 43.76 33.65 -0.83
N SER A 252 42.94 34.71 -0.90
CA SER A 252 42.92 35.81 0.07
C SER A 252 42.13 35.48 1.34
N GLY A 253 41.25 34.48 1.31
CA GLY A 253 40.25 34.24 2.35
C GLY A 253 39.16 35.32 2.44
N LEU A 254 39.06 36.22 1.45
CA LEU A 254 38.13 37.37 1.46
C LEU A 254 37.22 37.37 0.24
N LEU A 255 35.95 37.74 0.40
CA LEU A 255 35.01 38.00 -0.70
C LEU A 255 35.49 39.16 -1.58
N LYS A 256 35.07 39.23 -2.84
CA LYS A 256 35.41 40.37 -3.70
C LYS A 256 34.80 41.68 -3.21
N GLY A 257 33.61 41.63 -2.61
CA GLY A 257 32.89 42.80 -2.11
C GLY A 257 32.29 43.69 -3.20
N GLY A 258 32.00 44.96 -2.90
CA GLY A 258 31.28 45.86 -3.79
C GLY A 258 29.75 45.65 -3.74
N ARG A 259 29.04 45.96 -4.84
CA ARG A 259 27.57 45.81 -4.89
C ARG A 259 27.16 44.35 -5.08
N ILE A 260 26.32 43.85 -4.19
CA ILE A 260 25.69 42.52 -4.28
C ILE A 260 24.18 42.71 -4.30
N GLU A 261 23.49 42.11 -5.27
CA GLU A 261 22.05 42.24 -5.43
C GLU A 261 21.33 40.92 -5.17
N LEU A 262 20.21 40.97 -4.45
CA LEU A 262 19.31 39.85 -4.22
C LEU A 262 17.87 40.34 -4.40
N ALA A 263 16.96 39.49 -4.90
CA ALA A 263 15.56 39.88 -5.01
C ALA A 263 14.91 40.01 -3.61
N ALA A 264 14.01 40.99 -3.42
CA ALA A 264 13.35 41.26 -2.13
C ALA A 264 12.46 40.10 -1.65
N THR A 265 12.00 39.25 -2.58
CA THR A 265 11.16 38.07 -2.31
C THR A 265 11.96 36.83 -1.90
N VAL A 266 13.30 36.88 -1.87
CA VAL A 266 14.13 35.71 -1.54
C VAL A 266 14.19 35.44 -0.03
N SER A 267 14.61 34.22 0.31
CA SER A 267 14.69 33.75 1.70
C SER A 267 15.58 34.65 2.58
N SER A 268 15.11 34.93 3.80
CA SER A 268 15.89 35.63 4.84
C SER A 268 17.25 35.00 5.10
N GLN A 269 17.37 33.69 4.92
CA GLN A 269 18.59 32.95 5.17
C GLN A 269 19.72 33.32 4.20
N TYR A 270 19.39 33.67 2.95
CA TYR A 270 20.38 34.05 1.95
C TYR A 270 20.96 35.42 2.28
N VAL A 271 20.09 36.41 2.53
CA VAL A 271 20.49 37.78 2.87
C VAL A 271 21.32 37.80 4.16
N SER A 272 20.85 37.14 5.22
CA SER A 272 21.59 37.04 6.49
C SER A 272 22.94 36.34 6.33
N SER A 273 23.03 35.30 5.48
CA SER A 273 24.28 34.60 5.21
C SER A 273 25.35 35.54 4.63
N ILE A 274 24.97 36.34 3.63
CA ILE A 274 25.87 37.31 3.02
C ILE A 274 26.23 38.42 4.01
N LEU A 275 25.27 38.95 4.77
CA LEU A 275 25.52 39.99 5.80
C LEU A 275 26.61 39.58 6.79
N MET A 276 26.58 38.33 7.27
CA MET A 276 27.57 37.83 8.25
C MET A 276 28.97 37.61 7.64
N ALA A 277 29.05 37.29 6.34
CA ALA A 277 30.34 37.08 5.65
C ALA A 277 30.91 38.38 5.05
N ALA A 278 30.07 39.38 4.80
CA ALA A 278 30.42 40.62 4.10
C ALA A 278 31.56 41.46 4.72
N PRO A 279 31.74 41.52 6.06
CA PRO A 279 32.88 42.24 6.63
C PRO A 279 34.25 41.68 6.22
N TYR A 280 34.29 40.41 5.79
CA TYR A 280 35.47 39.69 5.29
C TYR A 280 35.54 39.77 3.76
N ALA A 281 35.49 40.99 3.23
CA ALA A 281 35.64 41.28 1.80
C ALA A 281 36.91 42.11 1.51
N GLU A 282 37.30 42.19 0.24
CA GLU A 282 38.43 43.01 -0.23
C GLU A 282 38.07 44.50 -0.31
N GLN A 283 36.79 44.81 -0.54
CA GLN A 283 36.21 46.16 -0.56
C GLN A 283 34.86 46.16 0.17
N PRO A 284 34.43 47.29 0.77
CA PRO A 284 33.14 47.38 1.45
C PRO A 284 31.98 46.84 0.60
N VAL A 285 30.98 46.25 1.26
CA VAL A 285 29.85 45.62 0.58
C VAL A 285 28.63 46.53 0.63
N THR A 286 28.01 46.74 -0.52
CA THR A 286 26.69 47.38 -0.61
C THR A 286 25.68 46.30 -1.00
N LEU A 287 24.87 45.84 -0.05
CA LEU A 287 23.88 44.78 -0.27
C LEU A 287 22.52 45.39 -0.60
N ALA A 288 22.05 45.25 -1.84
CA ALA A 288 20.80 45.82 -2.32
C ALA A 288 19.71 44.74 -2.54
N LEU A 289 18.52 44.98 -1.98
CA LEU A 289 17.36 44.09 -2.16
C LEU A 289 16.41 44.66 -3.22
N VAL A 290 16.42 44.05 -4.41
CA VAL A 290 15.71 44.56 -5.60
C VAL A 290 14.30 43.98 -5.72
N GLY A 291 13.32 44.79 -6.15
CA GLY A 291 11.97 44.30 -6.47
C GLY A 291 10.88 44.47 -5.39
N GLY A 292 11.10 45.30 -4.37
CA GLY A 292 10.03 45.70 -3.44
C GLY A 292 10.43 45.62 -1.96
N ALA A 293 9.43 45.60 -1.07
CA ALA A 293 9.65 45.40 0.36
C ALA A 293 10.13 43.96 0.63
N PRO A 294 11.21 43.76 1.40
CA PRO A 294 11.73 42.43 1.65
C PRO A 294 10.86 41.68 2.65
N VAL A 295 10.42 40.47 2.29
CA VAL A 295 9.60 39.55 3.12
C VAL A 295 10.38 39.02 4.34
N SER A 296 11.61 39.48 4.53
CA SER A 296 12.59 39.01 5.50
C SER A 296 13.13 40.11 6.41
N GLN A 297 12.50 41.29 6.43
CA GLN A 297 13.02 42.48 7.11
C GLN A 297 13.36 42.22 8.59
N THR A 298 12.54 41.46 9.31
CA THR A 298 12.76 41.13 10.73
C THR A 298 14.06 40.33 10.95
N TYR A 299 14.33 39.37 10.08
CA TYR A 299 15.57 38.58 10.13
C TYR A 299 16.80 39.38 9.71
N ILE A 300 16.64 40.34 8.79
CA ILE A 300 17.71 41.26 8.40
C ILE A 300 18.07 42.15 9.59
N THR A 301 17.08 42.78 10.22
CA THR A 301 17.26 43.60 11.43
C THR A 301 17.94 42.81 12.54
N MET A 302 17.44 41.61 12.85
CA MET A 302 18.07 40.71 13.83
C MET A 302 19.54 40.44 13.51
N THR A 303 19.88 40.20 12.24
CA THR A 303 21.27 39.94 11.85
C THR A 303 22.14 41.17 12.06
N ILE A 304 21.66 42.36 11.69
CA ILE A 304 22.37 43.63 11.84
C ILE A 304 22.60 43.97 13.32
N GLU A 305 21.59 43.79 14.17
CA GLU A 305 21.71 44.04 15.62
C GLU A 305 22.70 43.07 16.27
N MET A 306 22.67 41.79 15.88
CA MET A 306 23.67 40.82 16.32
C MET A 306 25.07 41.21 15.83
N MET A 307 25.24 41.62 14.58
CA MET A 307 26.53 42.11 14.07
C MET A 307 27.05 43.31 14.89
N ALA A 308 26.15 44.22 15.29
CA ALA A 308 26.48 45.36 16.13
C ALA A 308 26.95 44.93 17.54
N GLN A 309 26.30 43.92 18.14
CA GLN A 309 26.72 43.32 19.42
C GLN A 309 28.10 42.64 19.32
N PHE A 310 28.46 42.15 18.13
CA PHE A 310 29.79 41.62 17.80
C PHE A 310 30.74 42.69 17.19
N GLY A 311 30.41 43.97 17.35
CA GLY A 311 31.32 45.09 17.06
C GLY A 311 31.33 45.62 15.62
N ILE A 312 30.44 45.17 14.74
CA ILE A 312 30.32 45.65 13.34
C ILE A 312 28.99 46.38 13.14
N GLN A 313 29.05 47.67 12.81
CA GLN A 313 27.88 48.51 12.57
C GLN A 313 27.52 48.55 11.08
N VAL A 314 26.34 48.02 10.72
CA VAL A 314 25.78 48.11 9.36
C VAL A 314 24.86 49.31 9.27
N THR A 315 25.01 50.12 8.23
CA THR A 315 24.19 51.34 8.05
C THR A 315 23.24 51.19 6.87
N PRO A 316 21.94 51.47 7.02
CA PRO A 316 21.04 51.58 5.87
C PRO A 316 21.49 52.70 4.94
N SER A 317 21.37 52.49 3.63
CA SER A 317 21.65 53.52 2.63
C SER A 317 20.67 54.69 2.77
N LYS A 318 21.20 55.91 2.64
CA LYS A 318 20.39 57.15 2.67
C LYS A 318 19.74 57.46 1.32
N THR A 319 20.19 56.81 0.24
CA THR A 319 19.81 57.11 -1.14
C THR A 319 18.98 55.99 -1.78
N GLU A 320 19.18 54.74 -1.37
CA GLU A 320 18.45 53.58 -1.91
C GLU A 320 17.72 52.81 -0.80
N LYS A 321 16.40 52.62 -0.95
CA LYS A 321 15.59 51.87 0.01
C LYS A 321 15.97 50.38 -0.02
N TYR A 322 15.96 49.71 1.13
CA TYR A 322 16.33 48.29 1.30
C TYR A 322 17.76 47.95 0.83
N THR A 323 18.65 48.94 0.90
CA THR A 323 20.07 48.79 0.61
C THR A 323 20.88 49.03 1.88
N TYR A 324 21.86 48.18 2.15
CA TYR A 324 22.64 48.16 3.37
C TYR A 324 24.13 48.31 3.05
N GLU A 325 24.79 49.28 3.69
CA GLU A 325 26.23 49.50 3.60
C GLU A 325 26.92 48.75 4.73
N ILE A 326 27.75 47.77 4.37
CA ILE A 326 28.49 46.91 5.30
C ILE A 326 29.98 47.28 5.25
N PRO A 327 30.59 47.69 6.39
CA PRO A 327 32.00 48.06 6.42
C PRO A 327 32.91 46.82 6.37
N LEU A 328 34.17 47.04 5.99
CA LEU A 328 35.23 46.05 6.19
C LEU A 328 35.59 45.98 7.68
N GLY A 329 35.80 44.78 8.20
CA GLY A 329 36.21 44.60 9.58
C GLY A 329 36.19 43.16 10.06
N ARG A 330 36.63 42.97 11.29
CA ARG A 330 36.56 41.69 12.00
C ARG A 330 35.63 41.84 13.19
N TYR A 331 34.82 40.82 13.45
CA TYR A 331 33.97 40.80 14.63
C TYR A 331 34.83 40.76 15.90
N LYS A 332 34.40 41.50 16.92
CA LYS A 332 34.96 41.46 18.27
C LYS A 332 34.02 40.66 19.14
N ASN A 333 34.47 39.49 19.58
CA ASN A 333 33.63 38.61 20.37
C ASN A 333 33.31 39.24 21.73
N PRO A 334 32.03 39.35 22.12
CA PRO A 334 31.68 39.73 23.49
C PRO A 334 32.10 38.60 24.44
N ALA A 335 32.42 38.95 25.69
CA ALA A 335 32.82 37.95 26.70
C ALA A 335 31.72 36.90 26.94
N GLU A 336 30.45 37.32 26.86
CA GLU A 336 29.27 36.48 27.03
C GLU A 336 28.16 36.90 26.07
N TYR A 337 27.45 35.91 25.52
CA TYR A 337 26.29 36.08 24.68
C TYR A 337 25.17 35.15 25.14
N VAL A 338 24.04 35.70 25.59
CA VAL A 338 22.88 34.91 26.03
C VAL A 338 21.87 34.82 24.90
N VAL A 339 21.60 33.61 24.42
CA VAL A 339 20.60 33.38 23.38
C VAL A 339 19.20 33.45 24.00
N GLU A 340 18.33 34.31 23.47
CA GLU A 340 16.92 34.34 23.85
C GLU A 340 16.22 33.01 23.55
N SER A 341 15.20 32.64 24.32
CA SER A 341 14.36 31.48 23.98
C SER A 341 13.64 31.68 22.64
N ASP A 342 13.37 30.58 21.92
CA ASP A 342 12.72 30.60 20.61
C ASP A 342 11.29 31.15 20.73
N ALA A 343 11.06 32.36 20.20
CA ALA A 343 9.77 33.03 20.33
C ALA A 343 8.65 32.25 19.63
N SER A 344 8.94 31.61 18.50
CA SER A 344 7.99 30.72 17.84
C SER A 344 7.64 29.49 18.71
N SER A 345 8.61 28.90 19.42
CA SER A 345 8.35 27.79 20.35
C SER A 345 7.64 28.24 21.61
N ALA A 346 7.88 29.46 22.08
CA ALA A 346 7.15 30.07 23.19
C ALA A 346 5.65 30.19 22.91
N THR A 347 5.22 30.22 21.63
CA THR A 347 3.80 30.25 21.28
C THR A 347 3.02 29.04 21.79
N TYR A 348 3.63 27.85 21.86
CA TYR A 348 2.92 26.62 22.25
C TYR A 348 2.47 26.60 23.72
N PRO A 349 3.34 26.82 24.73
CA PRO A 349 2.91 26.90 26.12
C PRO A 349 2.01 28.13 26.39
N LEU A 350 2.21 29.25 25.67
CA LEU A 350 1.31 30.41 25.78
C LEU A 350 -0.08 30.11 25.19
N ALA A 351 -0.15 29.36 24.08
CA ALA A 351 -1.40 28.89 23.50
C ALA A 351 -2.08 27.83 24.37
N PHE A 352 -1.32 26.96 25.04
CA PHE A 352 -1.87 26.05 26.05
C PHE A 352 -2.60 26.82 27.16
N ALA A 353 -2.00 27.89 27.68
CA ALA A 353 -2.65 28.77 28.66
C ALA A 353 -3.91 29.42 28.10
N ALA A 354 -3.87 29.91 26.86
CA ALA A 354 -5.04 30.48 26.17
C ALA A 354 -6.19 29.48 26.01
N LEU A 355 -5.90 28.23 25.64
CA LEU A 355 -6.88 27.17 25.40
C LEU A 355 -7.51 26.62 26.68
N THR A 356 -6.73 26.53 27.75
CA THR A 356 -7.13 25.90 29.02
C THR A 356 -7.63 26.88 30.08
N GLY A 357 -7.52 28.18 29.84
CA GLY A 357 -7.84 29.20 30.85
C GLY A 357 -6.87 29.20 32.02
N THR A 358 -5.65 28.66 31.84
CA THR A 358 -4.56 28.71 32.82
C THR A 358 -3.64 29.90 32.56
N LYS A 359 -2.61 30.07 33.39
CA LYS A 359 -1.58 31.10 33.21
C LYS A 359 -0.23 30.48 32.87
N CYS A 360 0.44 31.01 31.86
CA CYS A 360 1.82 30.65 31.55
C CYS A 360 2.69 31.90 31.44
N THR A 361 3.87 31.83 32.03
CA THR A 361 4.93 32.85 31.96
C THR A 361 6.15 32.31 31.23
N ILE A 362 6.65 33.08 30.26
CA ILE A 362 7.93 32.88 29.58
C ILE A 362 8.88 33.96 30.09
N PRO A 363 9.88 33.62 30.93
CA PRO A 363 10.58 34.60 31.76
C PRO A 363 11.74 35.32 31.05
N ASN A 364 12.02 35.00 29.79
CA ASN A 364 13.18 35.50 29.03
C ASN A 364 12.82 35.90 27.59
N ILE A 365 11.55 36.18 27.33
CA ILE A 365 11.06 36.80 26.10
C ILE A 365 10.11 37.92 26.52
N GLY A 366 10.48 39.17 26.26
CA GLY A 366 9.66 40.35 26.54
C GLY A 366 9.55 41.28 25.35
N SER A 367 9.20 42.55 25.59
CA SER A 367 8.98 43.55 24.54
C SER A 367 10.25 43.98 23.81
N SER A 368 11.44 43.73 24.38
CA SER A 368 12.72 44.05 23.73
C SER A 368 13.23 42.95 22.79
N SER A 369 12.56 41.79 22.73
CA SER A 369 12.96 40.67 21.87
C SER A 369 12.98 41.08 20.40
N PHE A 370 14.10 40.81 19.75
CA PHE A 370 14.29 41.05 18.31
C PHE A 370 13.57 40.02 17.42
N GLN A 371 12.98 38.99 18.03
CA GLN A 371 12.23 37.94 17.34
C GLN A 371 10.79 38.40 17.05
N GLY A 372 10.42 38.47 15.77
CA GLY A 372 9.09 38.90 15.34
C GLY A 372 7.95 38.07 15.93
N ASP A 373 8.15 36.76 16.10
CA ASP A 373 7.18 35.84 16.71
C ASP A 373 6.86 36.15 18.19
N ALA A 374 7.67 36.95 18.90
CA ALA A 374 7.36 37.38 20.26
C ALA A 374 6.09 38.27 20.33
N ARG A 375 5.68 38.81 19.18
CA ARG A 375 4.44 39.57 19.01
C ARG A 375 3.18 38.69 19.08
N PHE A 376 3.31 37.36 19.08
CA PHE A 376 2.16 36.44 19.13
C PHE A 376 1.26 36.70 20.34
N ALA A 377 1.84 36.88 21.54
CA ALA A 377 1.06 37.12 22.75
C ALA A 377 0.25 38.41 22.67
N THR A 378 0.89 39.51 22.25
CA THR A 378 0.28 40.85 22.24
C THR A 378 -0.60 41.11 21.03
N GLY A 379 -0.26 40.53 19.87
CA GLY A 379 -0.94 40.71 18.60
C GLY A 379 -2.07 39.70 18.34
N VAL A 380 -1.98 38.49 18.89
CA VAL A 380 -2.97 37.41 18.66
C VAL A 380 -3.76 37.13 19.93
N LEU A 381 -3.11 36.60 20.97
CA LEU A 381 -3.80 36.07 22.15
C LEU A 381 -4.61 37.14 22.90
N ARG A 382 -4.10 38.39 22.95
CA ARG A 382 -4.84 39.52 23.51
C ARG A 382 -6.14 39.82 22.74
N ALA A 383 -6.09 39.80 21.41
CA ALA A 383 -7.28 40.01 20.56
C ALA A 383 -8.31 38.88 20.76
N MET A 384 -7.84 37.66 21.05
CA MET A 384 -8.69 36.51 21.36
C MET A 384 -9.27 36.51 22.78
N GLY A 385 -9.00 37.55 23.59
CA GLY A 385 -9.56 37.73 24.93
C GLY A 385 -8.67 37.25 26.09
N CYS A 386 -7.41 36.91 25.84
CA CYS A 386 -6.46 36.58 26.92
C CYS A 386 -5.98 37.85 27.64
N GLN A 387 -5.68 37.72 28.93
CA GLN A 387 -4.97 38.76 29.68
C GLN A 387 -3.46 38.60 29.46
N VAL A 388 -2.84 39.59 28.82
CA VAL A 388 -1.44 39.54 28.39
C VAL A 388 -0.64 40.67 29.03
N HIS A 389 0.28 40.30 29.93
CA HIS A 389 1.26 41.19 30.55
C HIS A 389 2.65 40.90 29.98
N GLN A 390 3.28 41.91 29.38
CA GLN A 390 4.61 41.79 28.80
C GLN A 390 5.45 42.96 29.31
N ASP A 391 6.57 42.65 29.98
CA ASP A 391 7.60 43.61 30.33
C ASP A 391 8.77 43.50 29.33
N GLU A 392 9.90 44.15 29.63
CA GLU A 392 11.06 44.16 28.73
C GLU A 392 11.61 42.76 28.45
N PHE A 393 11.59 41.85 29.42
CA PHE A 393 12.26 40.54 29.33
C PHE A 393 11.34 39.33 29.57
N SER A 394 10.07 39.53 29.91
CA SER A 394 9.13 38.47 30.27
C SER A 394 7.75 38.69 29.67
N THR A 395 7.08 37.58 29.33
CA THR A 395 5.71 37.56 28.79
C THR A 395 4.85 36.58 29.58
N SER A 396 3.74 37.07 30.15
CA SER A 396 2.75 36.27 30.87
C SER A 396 1.38 36.34 30.18
N VAL A 397 0.75 35.18 29.97
CA VAL A 397 -0.56 35.06 29.35
C VAL A 397 -1.48 34.24 30.26
N GLN A 398 -2.64 34.79 30.58
CA GLN A 398 -3.75 34.10 31.25
C GLN A 398 -4.89 33.95 30.23
N GLY A 399 -5.28 32.72 29.94
CA GLY A 399 -6.39 32.44 29.03
C GLY A 399 -7.75 32.84 29.61
N PRO A 400 -8.75 33.12 28.76
CA PRO A 400 -10.13 33.29 29.22
C PRO A 400 -10.69 31.95 29.76
N PRO A 401 -11.88 31.94 30.39
CA PRO A 401 -12.55 30.69 30.71
C PRO A 401 -12.65 29.78 29.48
N VAL A 402 -12.49 28.47 29.67
CA VAL A 402 -12.46 27.49 28.58
C VAL A 402 -13.69 27.61 27.68
N GLY A 403 -13.46 27.66 26.37
CA GLY A 403 -14.52 27.84 25.36
C GLY A 403 -14.95 29.29 25.12
N HIS A 404 -14.34 30.28 25.81
CA HIS A 404 -14.65 31.71 25.63
C HIS A 404 -13.57 32.49 24.84
N LEU A 405 -12.71 31.80 24.09
CA LEU A 405 -11.81 32.45 23.15
C LEU A 405 -12.61 33.15 22.03
N LYS A 406 -12.19 34.36 21.67
CA LYS A 406 -12.83 35.16 20.61
C LYS A 406 -12.04 35.03 19.30
N PRO A 407 -12.72 35.04 18.14
CA PRO A 407 -12.03 35.16 16.86
C PRO A 407 -11.35 36.52 16.76
N PHE A 408 -10.17 36.58 16.13
CA PHE A 408 -9.39 37.81 16.03
C PHE A 408 -9.67 38.65 14.78
N GLY A 409 -10.63 38.25 13.94
CA GLY A 409 -10.99 38.97 12.71
C GLY A 409 -9.92 38.81 11.63
N HIS A 410 -9.05 39.81 11.44
CA HIS A 410 -7.98 39.76 10.44
C HIS A 410 -6.63 40.15 11.06
N ILE A 411 -5.61 39.31 10.89
CA ILE A 411 -4.24 39.59 11.30
C ILE A 411 -3.28 39.28 10.15
N ASP A 412 -2.43 40.25 9.82
CA ASP A 412 -1.23 40.03 9.01
C ASP A 412 -0.15 39.36 9.88
N MET A 413 0.25 38.16 9.48
CA MET A 413 1.24 37.35 10.18
C MET A 413 2.59 37.30 9.48
N GLU A 414 2.87 38.14 8.46
CA GLU A 414 4.23 38.25 7.89
C GLU A 414 5.31 38.40 8.98
N PRO A 415 5.16 39.27 10.01
CA PRO A 415 6.18 39.48 11.03
C PRO A 415 6.38 38.29 11.98
N MET A 416 5.40 37.39 12.06
CA MET A 416 5.36 36.22 12.96
C MET A 416 4.99 34.95 12.19
N THR A 417 5.54 34.83 10.99
CA THR A 417 5.08 33.87 9.98
C THR A 417 5.08 32.43 10.47
N ASP A 418 6.01 32.03 11.36
CA ASP A 418 6.10 30.65 11.87
C ASP A 418 5.15 30.36 13.05
N ALA A 419 4.54 31.39 13.65
CA ALA A 419 3.52 31.28 14.68
C ALA A 419 2.10 31.02 14.14
N PHE A 420 1.90 31.11 12.82
CA PHE A 420 0.56 30.99 12.23
C PHE A 420 -0.10 29.65 12.55
N LEU A 421 0.65 28.54 12.58
CA LEU A 421 0.10 27.21 12.88
C LEU A 421 -0.50 27.19 14.30
N THR A 422 0.19 27.81 15.26
CA THR A 422 -0.31 27.97 16.62
C THR A 422 -1.55 28.86 16.66
N ALA A 423 -1.56 29.96 15.89
CA ALA A 423 -2.75 30.81 15.78
C ALA A 423 -3.95 30.06 15.20
N THR A 424 -3.74 29.24 14.17
CA THR A 424 -4.79 28.45 13.52
C THR A 424 -5.44 27.47 14.50
N VAL A 425 -4.65 26.77 15.33
CA VAL A 425 -5.22 25.83 16.32
C VAL A 425 -5.94 26.52 17.47
N VAL A 426 -5.52 27.72 17.87
CA VAL A 426 -6.25 28.49 18.89
C VAL A 426 -7.54 29.06 18.29
N ALA A 427 -7.50 29.53 17.05
CA ALA A 427 -8.68 30.01 16.31
C ALA A 427 -9.70 28.90 16.03
N ALA A 428 -9.26 27.65 15.88
CA ALA A 428 -10.11 26.50 15.62
C ALA A 428 -11.21 26.30 16.68
N VAL A 429 -10.97 26.72 17.93
CA VAL A 429 -11.91 26.62 19.06
C VAL A 429 -12.44 27.98 19.52
N ALA A 430 -12.33 29.00 18.67
CA ALA A 430 -12.86 30.34 18.89
C ALA A 430 -14.00 30.60 17.90
N PRO A 431 -15.28 30.44 18.31
CA PRO A 431 -16.41 30.48 17.38
C PRO A 431 -16.45 31.74 16.51
N GLY A 432 -16.40 31.55 15.19
CA GLY A 432 -16.37 32.63 14.19
C GLY A 432 -15.10 32.65 13.33
N ASP A 433 -15.02 33.63 12.43
CA ASP A 433 -13.97 33.66 11.40
C ASP A 433 -12.70 34.38 11.87
N SER A 434 -11.56 33.74 11.65
CA SER A 434 -10.24 34.30 11.89
C SER A 434 -9.37 34.19 10.63
N THR A 435 -9.07 35.33 10.02
CA THR A 435 -8.31 35.46 8.77
C THR A 435 -6.85 35.78 9.05
N ILE A 436 -5.95 34.96 8.49
CA ILE A 436 -4.51 35.12 8.55
C ILE A 436 -3.98 35.38 7.14
N THR A 437 -3.20 36.45 6.96
CA THR A 437 -2.55 36.83 5.68
C THR A 437 -1.03 37.00 5.86
N GLY A 438 -0.28 37.25 4.79
CA GLY A 438 1.17 37.49 4.86
C GLY A 438 2.03 36.23 5.06
N ILE A 439 1.49 35.03 4.77
CA ILE A 439 2.15 33.74 5.02
C ILE A 439 2.35 32.89 3.76
N ALA A 440 2.37 33.49 2.57
CA ALA A 440 2.61 32.79 1.29
C ALA A 440 3.88 31.90 1.30
N ASN A 441 4.93 32.35 2.00
CA ASN A 441 6.19 31.61 2.17
C ASN A 441 6.03 30.24 2.86
N GLN A 442 4.95 30.00 3.63
CA GLN A 442 4.70 28.75 4.35
C GLN A 442 4.32 27.57 3.43
N ARG A 443 4.04 27.85 2.15
CA ARG A 443 3.70 26.83 1.14
C ARG A 443 4.89 25.99 0.69
N VAL A 444 6.11 26.52 0.80
CA VAL A 444 7.35 25.93 0.24
C VAL A 444 8.45 25.70 1.29
N LYS A 445 8.10 25.64 2.59
CA LYS A 445 9.08 25.41 3.68
C LYS A 445 9.49 23.94 3.82
N GLU A 446 8.90 23.21 4.76
CA GLU A 446 9.23 21.79 4.98
C GLU A 446 8.24 20.90 4.22
N CYS A 447 6.96 21.24 4.38
CA CYS A 447 5.81 20.85 3.59
C CYS A 447 5.01 22.10 3.15
N ASN A 448 3.89 21.90 2.45
CA ASN A 448 2.90 22.95 2.29
C ASN A 448 2.07 23.08 3.57
N ARG A 449 2.55 23.91 4.51
CA ARG A 449 1.99 24.01 5.86
C ARG A 449 0.56 24.54 5.88
N ILE A 450 0.20 25.43 4.94
CA ILE A 450 -1.17 25.95 4.80
C ILE A 450 -2.12 24.81 4.45
N ALA A 451 -1.77 24.02 3.43
CA ALA A 451 -2.56 22.86 3.03
C ALA A 451 -2.61 21.78 4.12
N ALA A 452 -1.50 21.56 4.83
CA ALA A 452 -1.45 20.63 5.96
C ALA A 452 -2.42 21.05 7.07
N MET A 453 -2.39 22.31 7.51
CA MET A 453 -3.32 22.80 8.53
C MET A 453 -4.78 22.69 8.07
N ARG A 454 -5.08 23.01 6.80
CA ARG A 454 -6.43 22.82 6.24
C ARG A 454 -6.90 21.37 6.34
N GLN A 455 -6.07 20.42 5.92
CA GLN A 455 -6.41 18.98 5.90
C GLN A 455 -6.57 18.42 7.31
N GLU A 456 -5.66 18.78 8.22
CA GLU A 456 -5.65 18.21 9.57
C GLU A 456 -6.73 18.83 10.46
N LEU A 457 -7.02 20.13 10.35
CA LEU A 457 -8.12 20.76 11.10
C LEU A 457 -9.49 20.25 10.65
N ALA A 458 -9.66 19.91 9.36
CA ALA A 458 -10.89 19.30 8.87
C ALA A 458 -11.23 17.98 9.59
N LYS A 459 -10.22 17.22 10.06
CA LYS A 459 -10.42 15.98 10.84
C LYS A 459 -10.98 16.26 12.25
N PHE A 460 -10.78 17.47 12.77
CA PHE A 460 -11.40 17.95 14.00
C PHE A 460 -12.78 18.59 13.75
N GLY A 461 -13.29 18.55 12.52
CA GLY A 461 -14.56 19.19 12.15
C GLY A 461 -14.45 20.71 12.00
N VAL A 462 -13.24 21.25 11.82
CA VAL A 462 -13.00 22.69 11.66
C VAL A 462 -12.71 22.99 10.19
N GLU A 463 -13.56 23.82 9.58
CA GLU A 463 -13.38 24.23 8.20
C GLU A 463 -12.30 25.32 8.09
N VAL A 464 -11.44 25.18 7.09
CA VAL A 464 -10.39 26.16 6.79
C VAL A 464 -10.43 26.47 5.29
N SER A 465 -10.62 27.74 4.97
CA SER A 465 -10.57 28.25 3.60
C SER A 465 -9.16 28.73 3.28
N GLU A 466 -8.63 28.34 2.13
CA GLU A 466 -7.27 28.70 1.70
C GLU A 466 -7.29 29.99 0.88
N LEU A 467 -6.39 30.94 1.18
CA LEU A 467 -6.20 32.19 0.44
C LEU A 467 -4.85 32.14 -0.30
N ASP A 468 -4.62 33.05 -1.25
CA ASP A 468 -3.37 33.09 -2.02
C ASP A 468 -2.12 33.17 -1.11
N ASP A 469 -2.15 34.04 -0.11
CA ASP A 469 -1.09 34.30 0.86
C ASP A 469 -1.48 33.99 2.32
N GLY A 470 -2.52 33.18 2.53
CA GLY A 470 -3.15 33.07 3.84
C GLY A 470 -4.17 31.94 3.98
N LEU A 471 -4.95 32.01 5.06
CA LEU A 471 -6.09 31.13 5.30
C LEU A 471 -7.14 31.81 6.19
N VAL A 472 -8.38 31.33 6.11
CA VAL A 472 -9.47 31.68 7.03
C VAL A 472 -9.84 30.44 7.83
N VAL A 473 -9.80 30.54 9.16
CA VAL A 473 -10.26 29.49 10.07
C VAL A 473 -11.68 29.80 10.50
N HIS A 474 -12.61 28.87 10.22
CA HIS A 474 -13.99 28.95 10.68
C HIS A 474 -14.09 28.21 12.02
N GLY A 475 -13.77 28.92 13.11
CA GLY A 475 -13.70 28.35 14.44
C GLY A 475 -15.04 27.82 14.93
N VAL A 476 -15.02 26.72 15.68
CA VAL A 476 -16.21 26.03 16.19
C VAL A 476 -16.31 26.15 17.72
N GLN A 477 -17.49 25.87 18.26
CA GLN A 477 -17.63 25.68 19.71
C GLN A 477 -16.90 24.39 20.12
N LEU A 478 -16.32 24.40 21.32
CA LEU A 478 -15.47 23.30 21.79
C LEU A 478 -16.21 21.96 21.87
N ASP A 479 -17.51 21.97 22.14
CA ASP A 479 -18.37 20.78 22.18
C ASP A 479 -18.68 20.20 20.79
N MET A 480 -18.47 20.97 19.73
CA MET A 480 -18.60 20.57 18.32
C MET A 480 -17.30 20.03 17.73
N LEU A 481 -16.18 20.12 18.47
CA LEU A 481 -14.89 19.60 18.02
C LEU A 481 -14.95 18.08 17.89
N GLN A 482 -14.66 17.57 16.69
CA GLN A 482 -14.66 16.14 16.41
C GLN A 482 -13.35 15.50 16.86
N GLN A 483 -13.41 14.24 17.26
CA GLN A 483 -12.22 13.44 17.53
C GLN A 483 -11.74 12.81 16.22
N PRO A 484 -10.50 13.06 15.78
CA PRO A 484 -9.93 12.40 14.61
C PRO A 484 -9.76 10.89 14.86
N GLY A 485 -10.69 10.08 14.35
CA GLY A 485 -10.65 8.61 14.51
C GLY A 485 -9.45 7.94 13.83
N THR A 486 -8.81 8.63 12.89
CA THR A 486 -7.59 8.22 12.17
C THR A 486 -6.30 8.79 12.75
N GLY A 487 -6.37 9.66 13.76
CA GLY A 487 -5.22 10.47 14.18
C GLY A 487 -4.91 11.60 13.21
N VAL A 488 -3.82 12.31 13.47
CA VAL A 488 -3.41 13.48 12.69
C VAL A 488 -1.96 13.37 12.21
N ALA A 489 -1.77 13.68 10.93
CA ALA A 489 -0.49 13.59 10.25
C ALA A 489 0.33 14.86 10.49
N THR A 490 1.62 14.70 10.70
CA THR A 490 2.53 15.83 10.97
C THR A 490 3.42 16.19 9.78
N TYR A 491 3.43 15.36 8.73
CA TYR A 491 4.22 15.58 7.51
C TYR A 491 5.74 15.74 7.78
N ASP A 492 6.22 15.14 8.87
CA ASP A 492 7.59 15.33 9.41
C ASP A 492 7.91 16.81 9.74
N ASP A 493 6.89 17.63 9.95
CA ASP A 493 7.02 19.05 10.32
C ASP A 493 6.76 19.24 11.82
N HIS A 494 7.83 19.60 12.52
CA HIS A 494 7.85 19.89 13.95
C HIS A 494 6.78 20.91 14.38
N ARG A 495 6.48 21.94 13.58
CA ARG A 495 5.50 22.97 13.97
C ARG A 495 4.07 22.47 13.83
N VAL A 496 3.80 21.64 12.82
CA VAL A 496 2.50 20.96 12.69
C VAL A 496 2.27 20.05 13.89
N ALA A 497 3.27 19.23 14.26
CA ALA A 497 3.16 18.32 15.40
C ALA A 497 2.88 19.05 16.73
N MET A 498 3.64 20.11 17.04
CA MET A 498 3.45 20.87 18.29
C MET A 498 2.10 21.59 18.31
N SER A 499 1.69 22.23 17.22
CA SER A 499 0.39 22.90 17.14
C SER A 499 -0.78 21.91 17.26
N LEU A 500 -0.75 20.80 16.52
CA LEU A 500 -1.82 19.80 16.59
C LEU A 500 -1.86 19.07 17.93
N SER A 501 -0.73 18.95 18.65
CA SER A 501 -0.73 18.39 20.01
C SER A 501 -1.56 19.23 21.00
N LEU A 502 -1.68 20.54 20.77
CA LEU A 502 -2.52 21.43 21.58
C LEU A 502 -4.00 21.18 21.28
N LEU A 503 -4.39 21.15 20.00
CA LEU A 503 -5.79 20.91 19.61
C LEU A 503 -6.27 19.51 19.99
N ALA A 504 -5.38 18.51 19.86
CA ALA A 504 -5.60 17.13 20.29
C ALA A 504 -6.04 17.03 21.77
N GLY A 505 -5.42 17.81 22.64
CA GLY A 505 -5.77 17.84 24.07
C GLY A 505 -7.08 18.55 24.39
N MET A 506 -7.66 19.30 23.45
CA MET A 506 -8.97 19.93 23.62
C MET A 506 -10.13 19.00 23.25
N CYS A 507 -9.86 17.85 22.63
CA CYS A 507 -10.87 16.84 22.34
C CYS A 507 -11.34 16.12 23.61
N ARG A 508 -12.56 15.55 23.58
CA ARG A 508 -13.14 14.79 24.69
C ARG A 508 -12.52 13.41 24.91
N ALA A 509 -11.74 12.92 23.94
CA ALA A 509 -11.10 11.62 23.97
C ALA A 509 -9.71 11.70 23.33
N PRO A 510 -8.81 10.75 23.63
CA PRO A 510 -7.41 10.86 23.22
C PRO A 510 -7.23 10.86 21.70
N VAL A 511 -6.30 11.68 21.21
CA VAL A 511 -5.99 11.81 19.78
C VAL A 511 -4.54 11.39 19.53
N VAL A 512 -4.32 10.66 18.44
CA VAL A 512 -2.99 10.24 18.01
C VAL A 512 -2.38 11.32 17.12
N VAL A 513 -1.19 11.79 17.48
CA VAL A 513 -0.34 12.71 16.71
C VAL A 513 0.85 11.91 16.18
N GLU A 514 0.95 11.79 14.85
CA GLU A 514 1.94 10.93 14.21
C GLU A 514 3.36 11.52 14.24
N HIS A 515 4.37 10.65 14.17
CA HIS A 515 5.80 11.01 14.06
C HIS A 515 6.29 11.96 15.16
N ARG A 516 6.06 11.63 16.43
CA ARG A 516 6.36 12.54 17.56
C ARG A 516 7.79 13.07 17.59
N ARG A 517 8.75 12.33 17.03
CA ARG A 517 10.18 12.66 17.04
C ARG A 517 10.54 13.83 16.12
N CYS A 518 9.67 14.24 15.18
CA CYS A 518 9.93 15.37 14.30
C CYS A 518 10.12 16.69 15.09
N THR A 519 9.55 16.80 16.30
CA THR A 519 9.73 17.97 17.20
C THR A 519 11.19 18.20 17.60
N SER A 520 12.06 17.18 17.51
CA SER A 520 13.49 17.27 17.87
C SER A 520 14.26 18.33 17.08
N LYS A 521 13.72 18.77 15.94
CA LYS A 521 14.32 19.81 15.12
C LYS A 521 14.40 21.18 15.79
N THR A 522 13.43 21.52 16.64
CA THR A 522 13.40 22.81 17.36
C THR A 522 13.15 22.67 18.84
N TRP A 523 12.44 21.62 19.27
CA TRP A 523 12.18 21.38 20.68
C TRP A 523 12.05 19.87 20.97
N PRO A 524 13.18 19.16 21.14
CA PRO A 524 13.17 17.74 21.52
C PRO A 524 12.33 17.46 22.77
N GLY A 525 12.45 18.32 23.78
CA GLY A 525 11.73 18.21 25.05
C GLY A 525 10.29 18.74 25.04
N TRP A 526 9.67 19.03 23.90
CA TRP A 526 8.29 19.54 23.86
C TRP A 526 7.32 18.62 24.61
N TRP A 527 7.35 17.33 24.28
CA TRP A 527 6.50 16.34 24.92
C TRP A 527 6.81 16.16 26.41
N ASP A 528 8.07 16.32 26.81
CA ASP A 528 8.47 16.30 28.22
C ASP A 528 7.88 17.49 28.97
N VAL A 529 7.92 18.70 28.40
CA VAL A 529 7.32 19.90 28.99
C VAL A 529 5.80 19.76 29.07
N LEU A 530 5.16 19.29 28.00
CA LEU A 530 3.72 19.05 27.95
C LEU A 530 3.30 18.06 29.05
N HIS A 531 4.06 16.98 29.25
CA HIS A 531 3.78 15.98 30.27
C HIS A 531 4.12 16.43 31.70
N SER A 532 5.36 16.87 31.93
CA SER A 532 5.91 17.06 33.28
C SER A 532 5.71 18.45 33.86
N GLN A 533 5.62 19.50 33.04
CA GLN A 533 5.40 20.88 33.51
C GLN A 533 3.94 21.29 33.35
N LEU A 534 3.32 20.97 32.21
CA LEU A 534 1.92 21.31 31.93
C LEU A 534 0.91 20.26 32.41
N GLY A 535 1.40 19.10 32.88
CA GLY A 535 0.58 18.07 33.53
C GLY A 535 -0.32 17.25 32.58
N VAL A 536 0.02 17.20 31.29
CA VAL A 536 -0.75 16.45 30.29
C VAL A 536 -0.41 14.96 30.34
N ARG A 537 -1.43 14.10 30.33
CA ARG A 537 -1.20 12.65 30.18
C ARG A 537 -0.89 12.32 28.71
N LEU A 538 0.22 11.63 28.49
CA LEU A 538 0.66 11.15 27.18
C LEU A 538 0.87 9.63 27.22
N ASP A 539 0.63 8.96 26.10
CA ASP A 539 0.97 7.55 25.91
C ASP A 539 1.58 7.34 24.51
N GLY A 540 2.37 6.28 24.33
CA GLY A 540 2.91 5.93 23.02
C GLY A 540 1.97 5.01 22.27
N CYS A 541 2.02 5.02 20.94
CA CYS A 541 1.41 3.96 20.15
C CYS A 541 2.27 3.63 18.93
N GLU A 542 2.05 2.43 18.40
CA GLU A 542 2.59 2.06 17.10
C GLU A 542 1.92 2.90 16.01
N PRO A 543 2.64 3.16 14.89
CA PRO A 543 1.97 3.64 13.70
C PRO A 543 0.90 2.62 13.36
N ARG A 544 -0.31 3.12 13.09
CA ARG A 544 -1.44 2.27 12.75
C ARG A 544 -1.00 1.35 11.60
N GLN A 545 -1.03 0.04 11.83
CA GLN A 545 -1.22 -0.87 10.71
C GLN A 545 -2.60 -0.54 10.18
N GLU A 546 -2.67 -0.05 8.95
CA GLU A 546 -3.96 0.06 8.26
C GLU A 546 -4.63 -1.30 8.37
N SER A 547 -5.75 -1.36 9.12
CA SER A 547 -6.60 -2.53 9.15
C SER A 547 -6.91 -2.90 7.69
N PRO A 548 -6.75 -4.16 7.26
CA PRO A 548 -7.08 -4.57 5.89
C PRO A 548 -8.60 -4.51 5.57
N ALA A 549 -9.39 -3.81 6.40
CA ALA A 549 -10.84 -3.72 6.35
C ALA A 549 -11.31 -2.25 6.29
N ALA A 550 -10.70 -1.46 5.42
CA ALA A 550 -11.33 -0.34 4.72
C ALA A 550 -10.45 -0.09 3.50
N SER A 551 -11.02 -0.21 2.30
CA SER A 551 -10.32 -0.17 1.02
C SER A 551 -9.68 1.20 0.76
N VAL A 552 -8.48 1.43 1.32
CA VAL A 552 -7.45 2.18 0.61
C VAL A 552 -7.04 1.26 -0.53
N PRO A 553 -7.14 1.69 -1.81
CA PRO A 553 -6.62 0.89 -2.91
C PRO A 553 -5.19 0.52 -2.57
N PRO A 554 -4.74 -0.73 -2.78
CA PRO A 554 -3.35 -1.08 -2.55
C PRO A 554 -2.47 -0.07 -3.30
N PRO A 555 -1.28 0.31 -2.79
CA PRO A 555 -0.49 1.45 -3.27
C PRO A 555 -0.12 1.41 -4.77
N ASN A 556 -0.44 0.32 -5.45
CA ASN A 556 -0.24 0.02 -6.86
C ASN A 556 -1.53 -0.13 -7.70
N ALA A 557 -2.74 0.02 -7.14
CA ALA A 557 -4.00 -0.28 -7.85
C ALA A 557 -4.18 0.50 -9.15
N ASN A 558 -3.77 1.77 -9.15
CA ASN A 558 -3.79 2.63 -10.33
C ASN A 558 -2.41 2.79 -10.99
N ARG A 559 -1.35 2.16 -10.47
CA ARG A 559 0.00 2.29 -11.05
C ARG A 559 0.06 1.55 -12.38
N SER A 560 0.81 2.13 -13.31
CA SER A 560 0.99 1.50 -14.62
C SER A 560 1.75 0.18 -14.54
N ILE A 561 1.42 -0.76 -15.43
CA ILE A 561 2.07 -2.06 -15.52
C ILE A 561 3.00 -2.07 -16.73
N ILE A 562 4.29 -2.26 -16.52
CA ILE A 562 5.29 -2.31 -17.59
C ILE A 562 5.56 -3.77 -17.96
N LEU A 563 5.32 -4.14 -19.22
CA LEU A 563 5.59 -5.49 -19.74
C LEU A 563 6.95 -5.54 -20.42
N ILE A 564 7.83 -6.39 -19.92
CA ILE A 564 9.13 -6.72 -20.52
C ILE A 564 9.17 -8.19 -20.96
N GLY A 565 10.06 -8.52 -21.89
CA GLY A 565 10.26 -9.89 -22.36
C GLY A 565 10.68 -9.96 -23.82
N MET A 566 11.06 -11.15 -24.27
CA MET A 566 11.53 -11.38 -25.64
C MET A 566 10.48 -11.03 -26.71
N ARG A 567 10.93 -10.80 -27.95
CA ARG A 567 10.02 -10.67 -29.10
C ARG A 567 9.22 -11.99 -29.25
N ALA A 568 7.98 -11.89 -29.73
CA ALA A 568 7.06 -13.02 -29.91
C ALA A 568 6.63 -13.80 -28.64
N CYS A 569 6.98 -13.35 -27.43
CA CYS A 569 6.45 -13.96 -26.20
C CYS A 569 4.98 -13.60 -25.91
N GLY A 570 4.35 -12.74 -26.72
CA GLY A 570 2.93 -12.38 -26.63
C GLY A 570 2.63 -11.08 -25.87
N LYS A 571 3.61 -10.18 -25.70
CA LYS A 571 3.45 -8.93 -24.93
C LYS A 571 2.27 -8.10 -25.39
N THR A 572 2.21 -7.75 -26.67
CA THR A 572 1.11 -6.94 -27.24
C THR A 572 -0.25 -7.58 -26.98
N THR A 573 -0.38 -8.89 -27.18
CA THR A 573 -1.63 -9.61 -26.93
C THR A 573 -2.03 -9.57 -25.46
N MET A 574 -1.10 -9.84 -24.54
CA MET A 574 -1.38 -9.84 -23.11
C MET A 574 -1.61 -8.43 -22.56
N ALA A 575 -0.92 -7.43 -23.13
CA ALA A 575 -1.12 -6.03 -22.76
C ALA A 575 -2.55 -5.56 -23.07
N HIS A 576 -3.14 -5.97 -24.21
CA HIS A 576 -4.55 -5.71 -24.52
C HIS A 576 -5.51 -6.38 -23.52
N VAL A 577 -5.26 -7.66 -23.19
CA VAL A 577 -6.07 -8.40 -22.20
C VAL A 577 -6.03 -7.70 -20.84
N MET A 578 -4.85 -7.24 -20.42
CA MET A 578 -4.66 -6.50 -19.17
C MET A 578 -5.35 -5.14 -19.20
N ALA A 579 -5.15 -4.35 -20.25
CA ALA A 579 -5.74 -3.02 -20.42
C ALA A 579 -7.27 -3.07 -20.38
N GLN A 580 -7.89 -4.02 -21.09
CA GLN A 580 -9.34 -4.23 -21.05
C GLN A 580 -9.83 -4.61 -19.67
N LYS A 581 -9.17 -5.58 -19.01
CA LYS A 581 -9.61 -6.08 -17.70
C LYS A 581 -9.47 -5.02 -16.60
N LEU A 582 -8.40 -4.23 -16.63
CA LEU A 582 -8.12 -3.20 -15.63
C LEU A 582 -8.76 -1.85 -15.95
N HIS A 583 -9.42 -1.71 -17.11
CA HIS A 583 -9.90 -0.43 -17.63
C HIS A 583 -8.78 0.62 -17.73
N MET A 584 -7.58 0.18 -18.14
CA MET A 584 -6.38 1.01 -18.33
C MET A 584 -6.12 1.28 -19.80
N GLN A 585 -5.39 2.35 -20.10
CA GLN A 585 -4.96 2.68 -21.46
C GLN A 585 -3.73 1.85 -21.86
N LEU A 586 -3.66 1.41 -23.12
CA LEU A 586 -2.49 0.71 -23.64
C LEU A 586 -1.51 1.72 -24.27
N LEU A 587 -0.23 1.61 -23.92
CA LEU A 587 0.86 2.35 -24.54
C LEU A 587 1.92 1.36 -25.04
N ASP A 588 2.10 1.23 -26.34
CA ASP A 588 3.23 0.47 -26.90
C ASP A 588 4.41 1.43 -27.13
N LEU A 589 5.57 1.10 -26.55
CA LEU A 589 6.75 1.96 -26.64
C LEU A 589 7.40 1.94 -28.02
N ASP A 590 7.16 0.90 -28.82
CA ASP A 590 7.63 0.90 -30.20
C ASP A 590 6.81 1.91 -31.03
N ASP A 591 5.49 1.94 -30.86
CA ASP A 591 4.62 2.95 -31.51
C ASP A 591 4.93 4.37 -31.01
N TYR A 592 5.18 4.51 -29.70
CA TYR A 592 5.59 5.79 -29.11
C TYR A 592 6.93 6.27 -29.67
N PHE A 593 7.88 5.36 -29.91
CA PHE A 593 9.16 5.68 -30.56
C PHE A 593 8.92 6.21 -31.97
N GLU A 594 8.14 5.50 -32.79
CA GLU A 594 7.86 5.89 -34.17
C GLU A 594 7.15 7.26 -34.22
N ALA A 595 6.22 7.52 -33.30
CA ALA A 595 5.56 8.83 -33.19
C ALA A 595 6.56 9.97 -32.86
N LYS A 596 7.55 9.73 -31.98
CA LYS A 596 8.58 10.70 -31.63
C LYS A 596 9.58 10.95 -32.76
N GLU A 597 9.82 9.95 -33.60
CA GLU A 597 10.66 10.05 -34.80
C GLU A 597 9.83 10.37 -36.06
N ALA A 598 8.77 11.17 -35.91
CA ALA A 598 7.94 11.69 -37.01
C ALA A 598 7.33 10.61 -37.93
N GLY A 599 7.01 9.44 -37.38
CA GLY A 599 6.41 8.30 -38.09
C GLY A 599 7.42 7.40 -38.81
N VAL A 600 8.73 7.61 -38.62
CA VAL A 600 9.76 6.72 -39.16
C VAL A 600 9.73 5.38 -38.42
N SER A 601 9.53 4.29 -39.17
CA SER A 601 9.50 2.95 -38.57
C SER A 601 10.83 2.57 -37.92
N ILE A 602 10.81 1.76 -36.87
CA ILE A 602 12.06 1.30 -36.21
C ILE A 602 13.01 0.62 -37.19
N LYS A 603 12.47 -0.15 -38.15
CA LYS A 603 13.27 -0.82 -39.19
C LYS A 603 14.03 0.19 -40.05
N GLN A 604 13.36 1.26 -40.47
CA GLN A 604 13.97 2.32 -41.26
C GLN A 604 14.99 3.11 -40.42
N PHE A 605 14.64 3.49 -39.19
CA PHE A 605 15.53 4.20 -38.27
C PHE A 605 16.83 3.43 -38.02
N VAL A 606 16.76 2.13 -37.76
CA VAL A 606 17.94 1.29 -37.54
C VAL A 606 18.79 1.16 -38.82
N HIS A 607 18.17 1.10 -39.99
CA HIS A 607 18.90 1.09 -41.26
C HIS A 607 19.65 2.42 -41.50
N GLU A 608 19.05 3.55 -41.15
CA GLU A 608 19.63 4.89 -41.35
C GLU A 608 20.67 5.28 -40.29
N HIS A 609 20.48 4.88 -39.03
CA HIS A 609 21.27 5.36 -37.89
C HIS A 609 21.97 4.27 -37.06
N GLY A 610 21.68 2.99 -37.32
CA GLY A 610 22.25 1.84 -36.62
C GLY A 610 21.64 1.56 -35.24
N TRP A 611 21.98 0.38 -34.70
CA TRP A 611 21.44 -0.11 -33.42
C TRP A 611 21.89 0.72 -32.19
N ALA A 612 23.09 1.29 -32.21
CA ALA A 612 23.62 2.06 -31.09
C ALA A 612 22.80 3.33 -30.85
N GLU A 613 22.48 4.06 -31.92
CA GLU A 613 21.67 5.28 -31.83
C GLU A 613 20.21 4.95 -31.49
N PHE A 614 19.65 3.88 -32.08
CA PHE A 614 18.32 3.39 -31.69
C PHE A 614 18.23 3.11 -30.18
N ARG A 615 19.19 2.39 -29.59
CA ARG A 615 19.20 2.08 -28.15
C ARG A 615 19.33 3.34 -27.28
N ARG A 616 20.09 4.34 -27.74
CA ARG A 616 20.21 5.63 -27.05
C ARG A 616 18.86 6.37 -27.02
N ARG A 617 18.16 6.43 -28.16
CA ARG A 617 16.84 7.05 -28.30
C ARG A 617 15.76 6.28 -27.54
N GLU A 618 15.73 4.95 -27.66
CA GLU A 618 14.83 4.04 -26.92
C GLU A 618 14.94 4.28 -25.41
N THR A 619 16.15 4.49 -24.88
CA THR A 619 16.38 4.81 -23.46
C THR A 619 15.76 6.16 -23.05
N ILE A 620 15.88 7.19 -23.89
CA ILE A 620 15.34 8.53 -23.60
C ILE A 620 13.81 8.49 -23.61
N TYR A 621 13.21 7.95 -24.67
CA TYR A 621 11.76 7.92 -24.83
C TYR A 621 11.08 6.97 -23.86
N SER A 622 11.70 5.83 -23.52
CA SER A 622 11.16 4.94 -22.48
C SER A 622 11.16 5.60 -21.10
N ARG A 623 12.20 6.37 -20.76
CA ARG A 623 12.21 7.15 -19.51
C ARG A 623 11.08 8.19 -19.49
N GLU A 624 10.97 8.97 -20.56
CA GLU A 624 9.92 9.98 -20.71
C GLU A 624 8.53 9.35 -20.58
N ALA A 625 8.27 8.26 -21.30
CA ALA A 625 6.99 7.55 -21.30
C ALA A 625 6.65 7.00 -19.90
N ILE A 626 7.60 6.35 -19.23
CA ILE A 626 7.39 5.79 -17.87
C ILE A 626 7.15 6.91 -16.85
N GLU A 627 7.82 8.06 -16.97
CA GLU A 627 7.67 9.18 -16.05
C GLU A 627 6.38 9.96 -16.25
N SER A 628 5.92 10.11 -17.49
CA SER A 628 4.68 10.82 -17.84
C SER A 628 3.41 9.96 -17.66
N HIS A 629 3.53 8.63 -17.76
CA HIS A 629 2.40 7.69 -17.70
C HIS A 629 2.51 6.75 -16.49
N ARG A 630 2.75 7.31 -15.30
CA ARG A 630 2.98 6.52 -14.07
C ARG A 630 1.75 5.76 -13.55
N GLU A 631 0.56 6.21 -13.93
CA GLU A 631 -0.72 5.67 -13.46
C GLU A 631 -1.73 5.52 -14.61
N GLY A 632 -2.54 4.46 -14.58
CA GLY A 632 -3.63 4.23 -15.53
C GLY A 632 -3.23 3.57 -16.86
N PHE A 633 -1.98 3.11 -17.01
CA PHE A 633 -1.49 2.53 -18.26
C PHE A 633 -0.98 1.09 -18.14
N VAL A 634 -1.13 0.33 -19.23
CA VAL A 634 -0.36 -0.88 -19.49
C VAL A 634 0.68 -0.53 -20.57
N ILE A 635 1.96 -0.60 -20.23
CA ILE A 635 3.06 -0.16 -21.09
C ILE A 635 3.77 -1.39 -21.67
N SER A 636 3.67 -1.61 -22.98
CA SER A 636 4.36 -2.69 -23.70
C SER A 636 5.73 -2.20 -24.19
N THR A 637 6.81 -2.89 -23.81
CA THR A 637 8.19 -2.48 -24.16
C THR A 637 8.75 -3.23 -25.36
N GLY A 638 9.71 -2.61 -26.07
CA GLY A 638 10.55 -3.29 -27.04
C GLY A 638 11.39 -4.40 -26.39
N GLY A 639 11.59 -5.52 -27.10
CA GLY A 639 12.25 -6.70 -26.51
C GLY A 639 13.69 -6.46 -26.04
N GLY A 640 14.38 -5.44 -26.57
CA GLY A 640 15.76 -5.12 -26.21
C GLY A 640 15.92 -4.06 -25.11
N ILE A 641 14.84 -3.59 -24.50
CA ILE A 641 14.87 -2.52 -23.48
C ILE A 641 15.86 -2.80 -22.33
N VAL A 642 16.07 -4.08 -22.01
CA VAL A 642 16.96 -4.50 -20.92
C VAL A 642 18.45 -4.47 -21.28
N GLU A 643 18.83 -4.24 -22.54
CA GLU A 643 20.25 -4.19 -22.93
C GLU A 643 20.93 -2.90 -22.46
N SER A 644 20.18 -1.80 -22.38
CA SER A 644 20.67 -0.50 -21.90
C SER A 644 20.77 -0.47 -20.36
N PRO A 645 21.97 -0.22 -19.77
CA PRO A 645 22.12 -0.05 -18.32
C PRO A 645 21.24 1.06 -17.73
N GLN A 646 21.05 2.14 -18.48
CA GLN A 646 20.22 3.27 -18.08
C GLN A 646 18.74 2.89 -18.05
N SER A 647 18.25 2.14 -19.05
CA SER A 647 16.88 1.62 -19.05
C SER A 647 16.65 0.63 -17.89
N ARG A 648 17.63 -0.23 -17.59
CA ARG A 648 17.57 -1.12 -16.42
C ARG A 648 17.44 -0.32 -15.12
N ALA A 649 18.20 0.76 -14.97
CA ALA A 649 18.11 1.63 -13.79
C ALA A 649 16.73 2.30 -13.64
N VAL A 650 16.10 2.71 -14.75
CA VAL A 650 14.74 3.27 -14.75
C VAL A 650 13.71 2.23 -14.30
N LEU A 651 13.75 1.00 -14.86
CA LEU A 651 12.84 -0.08 -14.47
C LEU A 651 13.00 -0.45 -12.99
N GLN A 652 14.24 -0.55 -12.50
CA GLN A 652 14.52 -0.82 -11.09
C GLN A 652 14.08 0.33 -10.18
N ALA A 653 14.25 1.58 -10.58
CA ALA A 653 13.76 2.73 -9.84
C ALA A 653 12.23 2.73 -9.77
N TYR A 654 11.55 2.37 -10.86
CA TYR A 654 10.10 2.22 -10.90
C TYR A 654 9.62 1.16 -9.90
N ILE A 655 10.28 0.00 -9.86
CA ILE A 655 10.00 -1.07 -8.87
C ILE A 655 10.20 -0.55 -7.43
N ARG A 656 11.32 0.13 -7.15
CA ARG A 656 11.61 0.68 -5.81
C ARG A 656 10.57 1.71 -5.36
N GLN A 657 9.90 2.38 -6.30
CA GLN A 657 8.81 3.33 -6.05
C GLN A 657 7.41 2.67 -6.02
N GLY A 658 7.35 1.34 -5.91
CA GLY A 658 6.11 0.57 -5.82
C GLY A 658 5.46 0.20 -7.17
N GLY A 659 6.14 0.46 -8.29
CA GLY A 659 5.64 0.14 -9.64
C GLY A 659 5.67 -1.35 -9.97
N ILE A 660 4.91 -1.76 -10.99
CA ILE A 660 4.80 -3.15 -11.47
C ILE A 660 5.59 -3.28 -12.78
N VAL A 661 6.59 -4.17 -12.78
CA VAL A 661 7.30 -4.59 -14.00
C VAL A 661 7.16 -6.10 -14.16
N LEU A 662 6.36 -6.48 -15.15
CA LEU A 662 5.98 -7.84 -15.46
C LEU A 662 6.86 -8.40 -16.57
N HIS A 663 7.61 -9.46 -16.28
CA HIS A 663 8.29 -10.25 -17.29
C HIS A 663 7.34 -11.30 -17.87
N LEU A 664 7.00 -11.17 -19.16
CA LEU A 664 6.26 -12.19 -19.89
C LEU A 664 7.25 -13.19 -20.49
N HIS A 665 7.27 -14.40 -19.93
CA HIS A 665 8.14 -15.50 -20.33
C HIS A 665 7.34 -16.53 -21.13
N ARG A 666 7.94 -17.06 -22.21
CA ARG A 666 7.43 -18.20 -22.97
C ARG A 666 8.58 -19.14 -23.29
N ASP A 667 8.28 -20.42 -23.47
CA ASP A 667 9.24 -21.41 -23.96
C ASP A 667 10.05 -20.87 -25.15
N ILE A 668 11.38 -20.89 -24.99
CA ILE A 668 12.31 -20.31 -25.96
C ILE A 668 12.33 -21.11 -27.27
N ALA A 669 12.18 -22.44 -27.25
CA ALA A 669 12.17 -23.26 -28.46
C ALA A 669 10.98 -22.91 -29.36
N HIS A 670 9.81 -22.66 -28.75
CA HIS A 670 8.64 -22.16 -29.46
C HIS A 670 8.82 -20.71 -29.96
N THR A 671 9.50 -19.88 -29.17
CA THR A 671 9.79 -18.49 -29.57
C THR A 671 10.74 -18.44 -30.77
N VAL A 672 11.76 -19.30 -30.80
CA VAL A 672 12.69 -19.49 -31.92
C VAL A 672 11.95 -19.96 -33.16
N SER A 673 11.12 -21.01 -33.05
CA SER A 673 10.34 -21.55 -34.18
C SER A 673 9.36 -20.52 -34.77
N PHE A 674 8.72 -19.70 -33.93
CA PHE A 674 7.81 -18.65 -34.41
C PHE A 674 8.54 -17.53 -35.17
N LEU A 675 9.67 -17.07 -34.61
CA LEU A 675 10.47 -16.00 -35.21
C LEU A 675 11.14 -16.41 -36.52
N GLN A 676 11.50 -17.69 -36.68
CA GLN A 676 12.05 -18.23 -37.94
C GLN A 676 11.01 -18.33 -39.07
N ASN A 677 9.71 -18.44 -38.75
CA ASN A 677 8.68 -18.81 -39.73
C ASN A 677 7.68 -17.71 -40.12
N LYS A 678 7.56 -16.57 -39.38
CA LYS A 678 6.40 -15.66 -39.55
C LYS A 678 6.61 -14.14 -39.45
N ASP A 679 7.77 -13.62 -39.08
CA ASP A 679 7.90 -12.19 -38.76
C ASP A 679 8.65 -11.39 -39.86
N THR A 680 7.90 -10.74 -40.76
CA THR A 680 8.43 -9.99 -41.92
C THR A 680 8.63 -8.48 -41.67
N VAL A 681 8.24 -7.96 -40.50
CA VAL A 681 8.08 -6.51 -40.24
C VAL A 681 9.36 -5.82 -39.74
N ARG A 682 10.30 -6.55 -39.11
CA ARG A 682 11.60 -5.99 -38.61
C ARG A 682 12.79 -6.87 -39.02
N PRO A 683 14.04 -6.35 -39.04
CA PRO A 683 15.22 -7.10 -39.48
C PRO A 683 15.40 -8.43 -38.72
N ALA A 684 15.97 -9.42 -39.38
CA ALA A 684 16.41 -10.67 -38.75
C ALA A 684 17.47 -10.37 -37.68
N TYR A 685 17.54 -11.19 -36.64
CA TYR A 685 18.64 -11.08 -35.67
C TYR A 685 19.97 -11.42 -36.39
N ASP A 686 21.00 -10.59 -36.20
CA ASP A 686 22.36 -10.88 -36.67
C ASP A 686 23.03 -12.02 -35.85
N GLU A 687 22.47 -12.32 -34.67
CA GLU A 687 22.91 -13.35 -33.72
C GLU A 687 21.84 -14.45 -33.53
N GLU A 688 22.25 -15.66 -33.15
CA GLU A 688 21.34 -16.76 -32.82
C GLU A 688 20.42 -16.39 -31.64
N ILE A 689 19.10 -16.55 -31.81
CA ILE A 689 18.07 -16.11 -30.84
C ILE A 689 18.31 -16.67 -29.42
N LEU A 690 18.85 -17.90 -29.34
CA LEU A 690 19.17 -18.55 -28.07
C LEU A 690 20.29 -17.82 -27.31
N ALA A 691 21.31 -17.32 -28.01
CA ALA A 691 22.39 -16.54 -27.40
C ALA A 691 21.89 -15.19 -26.86
N VAL A 692 21.00 -14.52 -27.61
CA VAL A 692 20.34 -13.28 -27.16
C VAL A 692 19.51 -13.53 -25.90
N TRP A 693 18.77 -14.64 -25.84
CA TRP A 693 18.00 -15.02 -24.66
C TRP A 693 18.91 -15.26 -23.44
N GLN A 694 19.95 -16.08 -23.57
CA GLN A 694 20.88 -16.39 -22.48
C GLN A 694 21.52 -15.13 -21.90
N ARG A 695 21.88 -14.17 -22.76
CA ARG A 695 22.41 -12.86 -22.35
C ARG A 695 21.37 -12.00 -21.62
N ARG A 696 20.13 -11.94 -22.11
CA ARG A 696 19.07 -11.06 -21.56
C ARG A 696 18.33 -11.63 -20.36
N ARG A 697 18.27 -12.96 -20.20
CA ARG A 697 17.58 -13.65 -19.09
C ARG A 697 17.91 -13.08 -17.70
N PRO A 698 19.19 -12.91 -17.29
CA PRO A 698 19.50 -12.31 -15.99
C PRO A 698 19.01 -10.87 -15.85
N TRP A 699 19.02 -10.09 -16.95
CA TRP A 699 18.54 -8.71 -16.93
C TRP A 699 17.02 -8.61 -16.84
N TYR A 700 16.26 -9.49 -17.49
CA TYR A 700 14.81 -9.55 -17.28
C TYR A 700 14.49 -9.88 -15.82
N ALA A 701 15.19 -10.84 -15.21
CA ALA A 701 15.02 -11.16 -13.79
C ALA A 701 15.36 -9.97 -12.88
N GLN A 702 16.43 -9.24 -13.18
CA GLN A 702 16.87 -8.06 -12.43
C GLN A 702 15.89 -6.87 -12.55
N CYS A 703 15.23 -6.73 -13.70
CA CYS A 703 14.36 -5.61 -14.02
C CYS A 703 12.87 -5.92 -13.84
N SER A 704 12.50 -7.10 -13.35
CA SER A 704 11.10 -7.47 -13.11
C SER A 704 10.87 -7.77 -11.63
N ASN A 705 9.66 -7.46 -11.19
CA ASN A 705 9.20 -7.76 -9.85
C ASN A 705 8.07 -8.79 -9.86
N TYR A 706 7.49 -9.05 -11.04
CA TYR A 706 6.58 -10.15 -11.33
C TYR A 706 6.96 -10.86 -12.64
N SER A 707 6.56 -12.11 -12.78
CA SER A 707 6.76 -12.92 -13.97
C SER A 707 5.50 -13.71 -14.28
N PHE A 708 5.13 -13.82 -15.55
CA PHE A 708 4.07 -14.71 -16.01
C PHE A 708 4.64 -15.64 -17.06
N PHE A 709 4.56 -16.95 -16.81
CA PHE A 709 4.87 -17.95 -17.82
C PHE A 709 3.63 -18.21 -18.66
N SER A 710 3.78 -18.12 -19.98
CA SER A 710 2.71 -18.34 -20.96
C SER A 710 2.91 -19.70 -21.63
N PRO A 711 2.19 -20.77 -21.22
CA PRO A 711 2.26 -22.06 -21.89
C PRO A 711 1.83 -21.98 -23.36
N HIS A 712 2.23 -22.99 -24.14
CA HIS A 712 1.78 -23.08 -25.52
C HIS A 712 0.27 -23.37 -25.57
N ALA A 713 -0.49 -22.50 -26.23
CA ALA A 713 -1.91 -22.66 -26.47
C ALA A 713 -2.16 -22.67 -27.98
N SER A 714 -2.58 -23.81 -28.52
CA SER A 714 -2.84 -24.00 -29.96
C SER A 714 -4.33 -24.06 -30.28
N THR A 715 -5.18 -24.42 -29.31
CA THR A 715 -6.64 -24.49 -29.47
C THR A 715 -7.33 -23.24 -28.92
N HIS A 716 -8.51 -22.92 -29.44
CA HIS A 716 -9.33 -21.81 -28.92
C HIS A 716 -9.63 -21.97 -27.41
N ALA A 717 -9.84 -23.19 -26.93
CA ALA A 717 -10.06 -23.49 -25.52
C ALA A 717 -8.83 -23.14 -24.65
N GLN A 718 -7.64 -23.56 -25.08
CA GLN A 718 -6.39 -23.26 -24.37
C GLN A 718 -6.07 -21.76 -24.37
N ILE A 719 -6.31 -21.05 -25.47
CA ILE A 719 -6.09 -19.59 -25.54
C ILE A 719 -7.01 -18.87 -24.54
N ARG A 720 -8.26 -19.32 -24.41
CA ARG A 720 -9.20 -18.78 -23.42
C ARG A 720 -8.74 -19.05 -21.99
N GLN A 721 -8.37 -20.29 -21.67
CA GLN A 721 -7.82 -20.66 -20.35
C GLN A 721 -6.61 -19.80 -19.99
N LEU A 722 -5.72 -19.55 -20.94
CA LEU A 722 -4.56 -18.69 -20.77
C LEU A 722 -4.94 -17.23 -20.48
N ARG A 723 -5.94 -16.68 -21.19
CA ARG A 723 -6.45 -15.32 -20.92
C ARG A 723 -7.10 -15.23 -19.53
N ALA A 724 -7.88 -16.23 -19.14
CA ALA A 724 -8.49 -16.30 -17.82
C ALA A 724 -7.43 -16.40 -16.71
N ALA A 725 -6.39 -17.22 -16.92
CA ALA A 725 -5.24 -17.33 -16.04
C ALA A 725 -4.48 -16.00 -15.90
N MET A 726 -4.24 -15.30 -17.02
CA MET A 726 -3.66 -13.96 -17.01
C MET A 726 -4.54 -12.99 -16.22
N GLY A 727 -5.85 -13.03 -16.41
CA GLY A 727 -6.79 -12.22 -15.63
C GLY A 727 -6.63 -12.42 -14.13
N ARG A 728 -6.71 -13.68 -13.65
CA ARG A 728 -6.54 -13.98 -12.21
C ARG A 728 -5.19 -13.54 -11.68
N PHE A 729 -4.12 -13.76 -12.46
CA PHE A 729 -2.78 -13.30 -12.09
C PHE A 729 -2.70 -11.77 -11.97
N VAL A 730 -3.30 -11.05 -12.90
CA VAL A 730 -3.35 -9.58 -12.91
C VAL A 730 -4.06 -9.07 -11.67
N ASP A 731 -5.23 -9.62 -11.35
CA ASP A 731 -5.96 -9.30 -10.11
C ASP A 731 -5.05 -9.44 -8.89
N ARG A 732 -4.23 -10.49 -8.84
CA ARG A 732 -3.31 -10.73 -7.73
C ARG A 732 -2.23 -9.66 -7.62
N ILE A 733 -1.55 -9.35 -8.72
CA ILE A 733 -0.38 -8.45 -8.70
C ILE A 733 -0.78 -6.96 -8.57
N THR A 734 -2.04 -6.62 -8.85
CA THR A 734 -2.62 -5.29 -8.59
C THR A 734 -3.28 -5.18 -7.21
N GLY A 735 -3.21 -6.25 -6.40
CA GLY A 735 -3.49 -6.22 -4.97
C GLY A 735 -4.87 -6.74 -4.54
N ASN A 736 -5.64 -7.40 -5.43
CA ASN A 736 -6.79 -8.19 -4.99
C ASN A 736 -6.30 -9.41 -4.20
N THR A 737 -6.63 -9.44 -2.90
CA THR A 737 -6.18 -10.51 -2.00
C THR A 737 -7.02 -11.77 -2.15
N CYS A 738 -6.36 -12.94 -2.06
CA CYS A 738 -7.05 -14.22 -1.96
C CYS A 738 -7.60 -14.35 -0.52
N PRO A 739 -8.92 -14.29 -0.28
CA PRO A 739 -9.46 -14.43 1.08
C PRO A 739 -9.18 -15.83 1.64
N LEU A 740 -9.03 -15.94 2.96
CA LEU A 740 -8.93 -17.25 3.59
C LEU A 740 -10.31 -17.92 3.63
N PRO A 741 -10.40 -19.25 3.45
CA PRO A 741 -11.65 -19.97 3.65
C PRO A 741 -12.20 -19.77 5.07
N THR A 742 -13.49 -19.45 5.19
CA THR A 742 -14.18 -19.30 6.48
C THR A 742 -14.93 -20.57 6.89
N ALA A 743 -15.30 -21.40 5.92
CA ALA A 743 -15.92 -22.70 6.12
C ALA A 743 -14.88 -23.82 6.15
N ARG A 744 -15.35 -25.05 6.43
CA ARG A 744 -14.50 -26.25 6.36
C ARG A 744 -13.89 -26.35 4.96
N SER A 745 -12.57 -26.55 4.90
CA SER A 745 -11.82 -26.38 3.67
C SER A 745 -10.70 -27.40 3.49
N TYR A 746 -10.34 -27.63 2.22
CA TYR A 746 -9.40 -28.65 1.80
C TYR A 746 -8.46 -28.14 0.71
N PHE A 747 -7.29 -28.75 0.60
CA PHE A 747 -6.47 -28.61 -0.60
C PHE A 747 -5.88 -29.96 -1.02
N VAL A 748 -5.89 -30.24 -2.31
CA VAL A 748 -5.34 -31.50 -2.85
C VAL A 748 -3.85 -31.36 -3.11
N CYS A 749 -3.07 -32.35 -2.67
CA CYS A 749 -1.62 -32.38 -2.88
C CYS A 749 -1.30 -33.10 -4.19
N LEU A 750 -0.86 -32.37 -5.23
CA LEU A 750 -0.45 -32.98 -6.49
C LEU A 750 0.88 -33.72 -6.33
N THR A 751 0.92 -34.96 -6.80
CA THR A 751 2.10 -35.86 -6.72
C THR A 751 2.62 -36.27 -8.10
N PHE A 752 2.14 -35.63 -9.17
CA PHE A 752 2.61 -35.89 -10.53
C PHE A 752 4.06 -35.40 -10.73
N PRO A 753 4.90 -36.16 -11.43
CA PRO A 753 6.26 -35.75 -11.77
C PRO A 753 6.31 -34.64 -12.84
N ASP A 754 5.29 -34.56 -13.71
CA ASP A 754 5.16 -33.56 -14.77
C ASP A 754 3.68 -33.33 -15.15
N LEU A 755 3.20 -32.08 -15.12
CA LEU A 755 1.85 -31.67 -15.54
C LEU A 755 1.75 -31.40 -17.04
N ALA A 756 2.88 -31.40 -17.77
CA ALA A 756 2.88 -31.29 -19.23
C ALA A 756 2.38 -32.57 -19.91
N ASP A 757 2.32 -33.70 -19.19
CA ASP A 757 1.77 -34.96 -19.67
C ASP A 757 0.30 -34.78 -20.11
N PRO A 758 -0.04 -34.99 -21.40
CA PRO A 758 -1.41 -34.90 -21.90
C PRO A 758 -2.41 -35.81 -21.19
N ALA A 759 -1.96 -36.90 -20.56
CA ALA A 759 -2.82 -37.79 -19.78
C ALA A 759 -3.24 -37.16 -18.44
N VAL A 760 -2.45 -36.24 -17.87
CA VAL A 760 -2.70 -35.61 -16.57
C VAL A 760 -3.67 -34.43 -16.69
N GLN A 761 -3.51 -33.60 -17.71
CA GLN A 761 -4.22 -32.32 -17.85
C GLN A 761 -5.76 -32.44 -17.76
N PRO A 762 -6.43 -33.41 -18.40
CA PRO A 762 -7.89 -33.56 -18.30
C PRO A 762 -8.37 -34.00 -16.92
N GLN A 763 -7.49 -34.58 -16.09
CA GLN A 763 -7.85 -35.13 -14.78
C GLN A 763 -7.85 -34.07 -13.66
N ILE A 764 -7.22 -32.91 -13.89
CA ILE A 764 -7.02 -31.88 -12.86
C ILE A 764 -8.37 -31.40 -12.28
N ASP A 765 -9.38 -31.18 -13.12
CA ASP A 765 -10.74 -30.77 -12.69
C ASP A 765 -11.30 -31.75 -11.66
N ALA A 766 -11.31 -33.05 -12.01
CA ALA A 766 -11.79 -34.12 -11.13
C ALA A 766 -10.95 -34.25 -9.84
N ILE A 767 -9.63 -34.13 -9.93
CA ILE A 767 -8.72 -34.20 -8.77
C ILE A 767 -8.97 -33.05 -7.79
N THR A 768 -9.31 -31.87 -8.30
CA THR A 768 -9.56 -30.66 -7.49
C THR A 768 -10.98 -30.57 -6.93
N ALA A 769 -11.86 -31.50 -7.26
CA ALA A 769 -13.21 -31.57 -6.71
C ALA A 769 -13.19 -31.58 -5.18
N GLY A 770 -14.08 -30.82 -4.56
CA GLY A 770 -14.15 -30.71 -3.10
C GLY A 770 -13.08 -29.82 -2.46
N CYS A 771 -12.12 -29.27 -3.22
CA CYS A 771 -11.01 -28.50 -2.69
C CYS A 771 -11.18 -27.00 -2.87
N ASN A 772 -10.50 -26.22 -2.02
CA ASN A 772 -10.45 -24.76 -2.04
C ASN A 772 -9.10 -24.23 -2.54
N ALA A 773 -8.10 -25.10 -2.62
CA ALA A 773 -6.78 -24.82 -3.18
C ALA A 773 -6.15 -26.10 -3.74
N VAL A 774 -5.09 -25.95 -4.51
CA VAL A 774 -4.28 -27.05 -5.04
C VAL A 774 -2.83 -26.84 -4.65
N GLU A 775 -2.19 -27.86 -4.09
CA GLU A 775 -0.77 -27.80 -3.72
C GLU A 775 0.09 -28.40 -4.83
N LEU A 776 0.99 -27.59 -5.38
CA LEU A 776 2.06 -28.01 -6.28
C LEU A 776 3.28 -28.40 -5.42
N ARG A 777 3.57 -29.71 -5.35
CA ARG A 777 4.76 -30.25 -4.69
C ARG A 777 5.95 -30.17 -5.62
N VAL A 778 6.67 -29.06 -5.54
CA VAL A 778 7.83 -28.78 -6.41
C VAL A 778 8.93 -29.82 -6.21
N ASP A 779 9.10 -30.31 -4.98
CA ASP A 779 10.06 -31.37 -4.68
C ASP A 779 9.79 -32.69 -5.41
N ARG A 780 8.55 -32.91 -5.90
CA ARG A 780 8.14 -34.11 -6.65
C ARG A 780 8.25 -33.97 -8.16
N LEU A 781 8.53 -32.78 -8.67
CA LEU A 781 8.73 -32.56 -10.09
C LEU A 781 10.06 -33.18 -10.54
N VAL A 782 10.13 -33.56 -11.82
CA VAL A 782 11.35 -34.11 -12.43
C VAL A 782 12.49 -33.09 -12.53
N ALA A 783 12.16 -31.79 -12.62
CA ALA A 783 13.11 -30.70 -12.75
C ALA A 783 12.77 -29.57 -11.78
N HIS A 784 13.81 -29.03 -11.14
CA HIS A 784 13.70 -27.97 -10.12
C HIS A 784 14.30 -26.64 -10.56
N ASP A 785 14.68 -26.49 -11.84
CA ASP A 785 15.10 -25.18 -12.35
C ASP A 785 13.90 -24.24 -12.50
N THR A 786 14.17 -22.94 -12.47
CA THR A 786 13.12 -21.93 -12.41
C THR A 786 12.23 -21.86 -13.65
N ASP A 787 12.74 -22.21 -14.83
CA ASP A 787 11.96 -22.16 -16.07
C ASP A 787 11.02 -23.38 -16.14
N SER A 788 11.51 -24.57 -15.81
CA SER A 788 10.70 -25.79 -15.73
C SER A 788 9.58 -25.66 -14.69
N VAL A 789 9.86 -25.16 -13.49
CA VAL A 789 8.85 -24.97 -12.45
C VAL A 789 7.82 -23.90 -12.85
N ALA A 790 8.25 -22.83 -13.52
CA ALA A 790 7.34 -21.80 -14.02
C ALA A 790 6.37 -22.33 -15.09
N LEU A 791 6.82 -23.25 -15.95
CA LEU A 791 5.95 -23.97 -16.89
C LEU A 791 4.87 -24.77 -16.16
N GLN A 792 5.24 -25.54 -15.12
CA GLN A 792 4.28 -26.34 -14.34
C GLN A 792 3.20 -25.47 -13.69
N VAL A 793 3.59 -24.32 -13.13
CA VAL A 793 2.65 -23.32 -12.60
C VAL A 793 1.74 -22.77 -13.69
N GLY A 794 2.30 -22.43 -14.87
CA GLY A 794 1.54 -21.94 -16.01
C GLY A 794 0.49 -22.95 -16.49
N LEU A 795 0.86 -24.22 -16.59
CA LEU A 795 -0.05 -25.31 -16.94
C LEU A 795 -1.15 -25.49 -15.89
N LEU A 796 -0.78 -25.53 -14.60
CA LEU A 796 -1.75 -25.67 -13.52
C LEU A 796 -2.80 -24.56 -13.56
N ARG A 797 -2.38 -23.29 -13.76
CA ARG A 797 -3.29 -22.15 -13.92
C ARG A 797 -4.25 -22.27 -15.09
N MET A 798 -3.89 -22.98 -16.16
CA MET A 798 -4.79 -23.19 -17.30
C MET A 798 -5.92 -24.18 -16.98
N TYR A 799 -5.63 -25.18 -16.15
CA TYR A 799 -6.54 -26.31 -15.90
C TYR A 799 -7.28 -26.24 -14.56
N THR A 800 -6.95 -25.29 -13.68
CA THR A 800 -7.75 -24.99 -12.49
C THR A 800 -7.82 -23.50 -12.19
N ASN A 801 -8.94 -23.09 -11.61
CA ASN A 801 -9.17 -21.74 -11.10
C ASN A 801 -8.89 -21.63 -9.60
N LEU A 802 -8.56 -22.74 -8.94
CA LEU A 802 -8.27 -22.75 -7.51
C LEU A 802 -6.94 -22.04 -7.20
N PRO A 803 -6.85 -21.36 -6.04
CA PRO A 803 -5.59 -20.88 -5.49
C PRO A 803 -4.50 -21.97 -5.45
N ILE A 804 -3.27 -21.60 -5.78
CA ILE A 804 -2.13 -22.51 -5.78
C ILE A 804 -1.33 -22.35 -4.48
N ILE A 805 -1.02 -23.47 -3.84
CA ILE A 805 -0.06 -23.59 -2.75
C ILE A 805 1.24 -24.11 -3.34
N PHE A 806 2.28 -23.28 -3.31
CA PHE A 806 3.61 -23.65 -3.77
C PHE A 806 4.43 -24.22 -2.62
N THR A 807 4.84 -25.47 -2.73
CA THR A 807 5.51 -26.18 -1.64
C THR A 807 6.81 -26.82 -2.12
N VAL A 808 7.93 -26.42 -1.51
CA VAL A 808 9.23 -27.07 -1.62
C VAL A 808 9.48 -27.81 -0.30
N ARG A 809 9.18 -29.11 -0.25
CA ARG A 809 9.29 -29.92 0.97
C ARG A 809 10.66 -30.59 1.04
N THR A 810 11.40 -30.36 2.12
CA THR A 810 12.73 -30.95 2.33
C THR A 810 12.67 -32.41 2.80
N GLN A 811 13.77 -33.15 2.63
CA GLN A 811 13.88 -34.56 3.02
C GLN A 811 13.63 -34.77 4.52
N SER A 812 14.22 -33.94 5.39
CA SER A 812 14.01 -34.03 6.84
C SER A 812 12.55 -33.80 7.26
N GLN A 813 11.78 -33.08 6.43
CA GLN A 813 10.36 -32.80 6.63
C GLN A 813 9.43 -33.73 5.82
N GLY A 814 9.96 -34.78 5.17
CA GLY A 814 9.16 -35.81 4.48
C GLY A 814 8.91 -35.57 2.99
N GLY A 815 9.70 -34.70 2.36
CA GLY A 815 9.74 -34.48 0.91
C GLY A 815 10.96 -35.13 0.25
N SER A 816 11.28 -34.66 -0.95
CA SER A 816 12.46 -35.12 -1.71
C SER A 816 13.53 -34.04 -1.92
N PHE A 817 13.26 -32.78 -1.58
CA PHE A 817 14.21 -31.68 -1.79
C PHE A 817 15.38 -31.75 -0.78
N PRO A 818 16.65 -31.60 -1.19
CA PRO A 818 17.79 -31.71 -0.28
C PRO A 818 17.77 -30.66 0.85
N ASP A 819 18.00 -31.08 2.09
CA ASP A 819 18.00 -30.15 3.25
C ASP A 819 19.13 -29.10 3.18
N ALA A 820 20.27 -29.47 2.59
CA ALA A 820 21.46 -28.63 2.52
C ALA A 820 21.42 -27.57 1.41
N ASP A 821 20.54 -27.71 0.41
CA ASP A 821 20.48 -26.82 -0.75
C ASP A 821 19.52 -25.64 -0.52
N THR A 822 19.86 -24.83 0.49
CA THR A 822 19.02 -23.69 0.89
C THR A 822 18.98 -22.59 -0.18
N ASP A 823 19.99 -22.50 -1.04
CA ASP A 823 20.10 -21.46 -2.06
C ASP A 823 19.12 -21.72 -3.21
N SER A 824 19.07 -22.95 -3.76
CA SER A 824 18.07 -23.29 -4.78
C SER A 824 16.65 -23.27 -4.22
N LEU A 825 16.44 -23.66 -2.95
CA LEU A 825 15.15 -23.50 -2.28
C LEU A 825 14.72 -22.02 -2.23
N ALA A 826 15.64 -21.14 -1.82
CA ALA A 826 15.37 -19.71 -1.75
C ALA A 826 15.09 -19.09 -3.13
N GLU A 827 15.74 -19.59 -4.19
CA GLU A 827 15.46 -19.18 -5.57
C GLU A 827 14.05 -19.60 -6.02
N LEU A 828 13.63 -20.83 -5.71
CA LEU A 828 12.30 -21.35 -6.00
C LEU A 828 11.20 -20.60 -5.25
N VAL A 829 11.41 -20.29 -3.97
CA VAL A 829 10.47 -19.48 -3.18
C VAL A 829 10.36 -18.06 -3.77
N GLN A 830 11.49 -17.45 -4.17
CA GLN A 830 11.47 -16.15 -4.84
C GLN A 830 10.81 -16.20 -6.22
N LEU A 831 10.93 -17.31 -6.95
CA LEU A 831 10.17 -17.54 -8.18
C LEU A 831 8.66 -17.55 -7.87
N ALA A 832 8.20 -18.27 -6.85
CA ALA A 832 6.78 -18.32 -6.48
C ALA A 832 6.19 -16.93 -6.19
N PHE A 833 6.93 -16.06 -5.49
CA PHE A 833 6.52 -14.67 -5.27
C PHE A 833 6.44 -13.86 -6.57
N ARG A 834 7.40 -14.04 -7.48
CA ARG A 834 7.37 -13.38 -8.81
C ARG A 834 6.23 -13.90 -9.67
N LEU A 835 5.92 -15.20 -9.59
CA LEU A 835 4.78 -15.80 -10.27
C LEU A 835 3.43 -15.35 -9.70
N GLY A 836 3.43 -14.60 -8.58
CA GLY A 836 2.22 -14.07 -7.96
C GLY A 836 1.29 -15.16 -7.48
N LEU A 837 1.82 -16.19 -6.81
CA LEU A 837 1.03 -17.29 -6.26
C LEU A 837 0.27 -16.87 -5.01
N GLU A 838 -0.88 -17.51 -4.76
CA GLU A 838 -1.75 -17.19 -3.64
C GLU A 838 -1.10 -17.59 -2.32
N TYR A 839 -0.50 -18.78 -2.27
CA TYR A 839 0.14 -19.34 -1.08
C TYR A 839 1.53 -19.89 -1.39
N VAL A 840 2.45 -19.70 -0.45
CA VAL A 840 3.75 -20.37 -0.41
C VAL A 840 3.92 -21.04 0.95
N ASP A 841 4.28 -22.33 0.94
CA ASP A 841 4.63 -23.10 2.13
C ASP A 841 6.12 -22.93 2.43
N LEU A 842 6.41 -22.39 3.61
CA LEU A 842 7.76 -22.05 4.06
C LEU A 842 8.07 -22.79 5.36
N GLU A 843 9.12 -23.61 5.34
CA GLU A 843 9.48 -24.47 6.46
C GLU A 843 10.13 -23.70 7.61
N LEU A 844 9.56 -23.78 8.81
CA LEU A 844 10.10 -23.17 10.03
C LEU A 844 11.35 -23.88 10.59
N SER A 845 11.87 -24.88 9.89
CA SER A 845 13.18 -25.49 10.15
C SER A 845 14.32 -24.75 9.42
N LEU A 846 14.01 -23.89 8.45
CA LEU A 846 15.01 -23.11 7.74
C LEU A 846 15.70 -22.11 8.70
N PRO A 847 16.93 -21.67 8.38
CA PRO A 847 17.63 -20.67 9.16
C PRO A 847 16.80 -19.37 9.31
N GLU A 848 16.73 -18.81 10.52
CA GLU A 848 15.88 -17.64 10.81
C GLU A 848 16.20 -16.44 9.91
N GLY A 849 17.48 -16.16 9.63
CA GLY A 849 17.86 -15.07 8.72
C GLY A 849 17.38 -15.26 7.28
N LEU A 850 17.27 -16.51 6.83
CA LEU A 850 16.70 -16.82 5.51
C LEU A 850 15.17 -16.65 5.55
N LEU A 851 14.50 -17.11 6.62
CA LEU A 851 13.07 -16.92 6.81
C LEU A 851 12.67 -15.44 6.79
N ASP A 852 13.38 -14.60 7.54
CA ASP A 852 13.17 -13.14 7.55
C ASP A 852 13.35 -12.55 6.14
N THR A 853 14.37 -12.99 5.40
CA THR A 853 14.65 -12.54 4.03
C THR A 853 13.59 -12.95 3.02
N LEU A 854 13.04 -14.15 3.12
CA LEU A 854 11.99 -14.62 2.22
C LEU A 854 10.65 -13.97 2.55
N CYS A 855 10.30 -13.86 3.84
CA CYS A 855 9.08 -13.21 4.29
C CYS A 855 9.00 -11.74 3.87
N SER A 856 10.11 -10.99 3.89
CA SER A 856 10.12 -9.59 3.43
C SER A 856 9.86 -9.43 1.93
N LYS A 857 10.07 -10.49 1.14
CA LYS A 857 9.87 -10.53 -0.33
C LYS A 857 8.51 -11.10 -0.75
N ARG A 858 7.63 -11.48 0.19
CA ARG A 858 6.37 -12.19 -0.10
C ARG A 858 5.37 -11.42 -0.97
N ARG A 859 5.47 -10.09 -1.05
CA ARG A 859 4.52 -9.22 -1.76
C ARG A 859 3.10 -9.47 -1.25
N PHE A 860 2.17 -9.81 -2.14
CA PHE A 860 0.81 -10.19 -1.74
C PHE A 860 0.69 -11.67 -1.37
N THR A 861 1.63 -12.55 -1.72
CA THR A 861 1.54 -13.99 -1.44
C THR A 861 1.41 -14.27 0.06
N LYS A 862 0.47 -15.14 0.42
CA LYS A 862 0.26 -15.57 1.80
C LYS A 862 1.26 -16.66 2.16
N ILE A 863 1.83 -16.57 3.35
CA ILE A 863 2.83 -17.52 3.84
C ILE A 863 2.16 -18.55 4.74
N ILE A 864 2.38 -19.83 4.41
CA ILE A 864 2.08 -20.97 5.27
C ILE A 864 3.39 -21.35 5.99
N GLY A 865 3.52 -20.97 7.26
CA GLY A 865 4.65 -21.38 8.09
C GLY A 865 4.50 -22.83 8.54
N SER A 866 5.27 -23.75 7.95
CA SER A 866 5.09 -25.19 8.16
C SER A 866 6.19 -25.84 8.99
N TYR A 867 5.82 -26.88 9.75
CA TYR A 867 6.77 -27.76 10.41
C TYR A 867 6.20 -29.18 10.49
N HIS A 868 6.99 -30.16 10.05
CA HIS A 868 6.67 -31.57 10.02
C HIS A 868 7.62 -32.33 10.94
N ASP A 869 7.06 -33.23 11.73
CA ASP A 869 7.79 -34.20 12.54
C ASP A 869 7.46 -35.62 12.05
N PRO A 870 8.01 -36.04 10.90
CA PRO A 870 7.72 -37.35 10.32
C PRO A 870 8.28 -38.52 11.16
N ARG A 871 9.23 -38.22 12.07
CA ARG A 871 9.83 -39.21 12.98
C ARG A 871 9.04 -39.37 14.28
N GLY A 872 8.09 -38.47 14.58
CA GLY A 872 7.30 -38.50 15.80
C GLY A 872 8.12 -38.28 17.07
N LEU A 873 9.11 -37.39 17.00
CA LEU A 873 10.00 -37.06 18.11
C LEU A 873 9.32 -36.16 19.17
N HIS A 874 8.31 -35.38 18.78
CA HIS A 874 7.70 -34.36 19.63
C HIS A 874 6.23 -34.69 19.92
N ARG A 875 5.89 -34.81 21.21
CA ARG A 875 4.48 -34.84 21.65
C ARG A 875 3.85 -33.46 21.50
N TRP A 876 2.55 -33.39 21.23
CA TRP A 876 1.82 -32.10 21.10
C TRP A 876 1.86 -31.22 22.36
N SER A 877 2.05 -31.82 23.53
CA SER A 877 2.26 -31.12 24.81
C SER A 877 3.67 -30.58 25.01
N SER A 878 4.60 -30.84 24.08
CA SER A 878 6.00 -30.41 24.21
C SER A 878 6.16 -28.90 23.97
N PRO A 879 7.14 -28.24 24.63
CA PRO A 879 7.48 -26.85 24.37
C PRO A 879 7.97 -26.55 22.95
N ASP A 880 8.36 -27.58 22.18
CA ASP A 880 8.86 -27.42 20.81
C ASP A 880 7.79 -26.88 19.87
N TRP A 881 6.58 -27.44 19.92
CA TRP A 881 5.44 -26.95 19.12
C TRP A 881 5.07 -25.51 19.50
N GLN A 882 5.10 -25.17 20.79
CA GLN A 882 4.89 -23.80 21.27
C GLN A 882 5.93 -22.84 20.71
N SER A 883 7.20 -23.24 20.73
CA SER A 883 8.32 -22.43 20.27
C SER A 883 8.22 -22.18 18.76
N LYS A 884 7.87 -23.21 17.97
CA LYS A 884 7.61 -23.06 16.54
C LYS A 884 6.38 -22.21 16.25
N TYR A 885 5.32 -22.33 17.06
CA TYR A 885 4.13 -21.48 16.90
C TYR A 885 4.49 -20.02 17.14
N GLN A 886 5.25 -19.72 18.20
CA GLN A 886 5.69 -18.36 18.49
C GLN A 886 6.60 -17.81 17.39
N LEU A 887 7.50 -18.62 16.83
CA LEU A 887 8.31 -18.24 15.67
C LEU A 887 7.43 -17.85 14.47
N ALA A 888 6.42 -18.68 14.15
CA ALA A 888 5.48 -18.39 13.07
C ALA A 888 4.71 -17.08 13.28
N VAL A 889 4.24 -16.84 14.50
CA VAL A 889 3.57 -15.59 14.89
C VAL A 889 4.52 -14.40 14.74
N ASN A 890 5.76 -14.51 15.21
CA ASN A 890 6.76 -13.46 15.14
C ASN A 890 7.17 -13.12 13.69
N LEU A 891 7.23 -14.12 12.81
CA LEU A 891 7.50 -13.94 11.37
C LEU A 891 6.31 -13.30 10.62
N GLY A 892 5.14 -13.18 11.26
CA GLY A 892 3.97 -12.61 10.63
C GLY A 892 3.38 -13.49 9.53
N VAL A 893 3.53 -14.82 9.63
CA VAL A 893 2.92 -15.74 8.65
C VAL A 893 1.39 -15.63 8.68
N ASP A 894 0.76 -16.02 7.58
CA ASP A 894 -0.68 -15.92 7.40
C ASP A 894 -1.40 -17.17 7.91
N ILE A 895 -0.77 -18.34 7.76
CA ILE A 895 -1.28 -19.65 8.18
C ILE A 895 -0.15 -20.44 8.87
N VAL A 896 -0.46 -21.14 9.95
CA VAL A 896 0.46 -22.10 10.59
C VAL A 896 0.08 -23.52 10.16
N LYS A 897 1.05 -24.35 9.75
CA LYS A 897 0.82 -25.74 9.33
C LYS A 897 1.73 -26.71 10.06
N PHE A 898 1.20 -27.39 11.07
CA PHE A 898 1.92 -28.35 11.90
C PHE A 898 1.47 -29.77 11.63
N VAL A 899 2.45 -30.64 11.39
CA VAL A 899 2.22 -32.03 11.03
C VAL A 899 3.04 -32.93 11.94
N GLY A 900 2.38 -33.55 12.92
CA GLY A 900 2.99 -34.54 13.81
C GLY A 900 2.87 -35.96 13.24
N THR A 901 3.30 -36.96 14.02
CA THR A 901 3.08 -38.38 13.72
C THR A 901 2.38 -39.04 14.89
N ALA A 902 1.23 -39.68 14.64
CA ALA A 902 0.48 -40.36 15.71
C ALA A 902 0.93 -41.81 15.87
N SER A 903 1.28 -42.17 17.10
CA SER A 903 1.56 -43.54 17.54
C SER A 903 0.31 -44.21 18.13
N CYS A 904 -0.61 -43.42 18.69
CA CYS A 904 -1.85 -43.89 19.30
C CYS A 904 -3.00 -42.90 19.08
N ALA A 905 -4.23 -43.28 19.43
CA ALA A 905 -5.40 -42.42 19.29
C ALA A 905 -5.31 -41.14 20.15
N GLN A 906 -4.67 -41.22 21.32
CA GLN A 906 -4.52 -40.09 22.26
C GLN A 906 -3.78 -38.91 21.63
N ASP A 907 -2.81 -39.17 20.75
CA ASP A 907 -2.03 -38.13 20.07
C ASP A 907 -2.92 -37.17 19.24
N ASN A 908 -4.11 -37.62 18.78
CA ASN A 908 -5.06 -36.77 18.09
C ASN A 908 -5.84 -35.86 19.04
N PHE A 909 -6.17 -36.33 20.25
CA PHE A 909 -6.86 -35.49 21.24
C PHE A 909 -5.93 -34.43 21.81
N ASP A 910 -4.66 -34.78 22.04
CA ASP A 910 -3.63 -33.83 22.48
C ASP A 910 -3.39 -32.74 21.41
N LEU A 911 -3.43 -33.12 20.13
CA LEU A 911 -3.39 -32.17 19.01
C LEU A 911 -4.59 -31.22 19.03
N GLU A 912 -5.81 -31.71 19.22
CA GLU A 912 -7.00 -30.85 19.28
C GLU A 912 -6.98 -29.92 20.50
N ALA A 913 -6.46 -30.38 21.64
CA ALA A 913 -6.19 -29.53 22.79
C ALA A 913 -5.19 -28.41 22.44
N PHE A 914 -4.08 -28.75 21.77
CA PHE A 914 -3.12 -27.77 21.27
C PHE A 914 -3.78 -26.76 20.33
N ARG A 915 -4.58 -27.22 19.36
CA ARG A 915 -5.29 -26.35 18.41
C ARG A 915 -6.22 -25.37 19.12
N SER A 916 -6.98 -25.84 20.11
CA SER A 916 -7.93 -25.02 20.87
C SER A 916 -7.26 -23.89 21.65
N ALA A 917 -6.03 -24.11 22.12
CA ALA A 917 -5.22 -23.11 22.84
C ALA A 917 -4.55 -22.08 21.92
N HIS A 918 -4.52 -22.32 20.60
CA HIS A 918 -3.70 -21.57 19.65
C HIS A 918 -4.52 -20.91 18.52
N GLN A 919 -5.29 -19.88 18.87
CA GLN A 919 -6.24 -19.22 17.96
C GLN A 919 -5.73 -17.92 17.33
N SER A 920 -4.51 -17.48 17.64
CA SER A 920 -3.97 -16.19 17.15
C SER A 920 -3.76 -16.14 15.63
N LYS A 921 -3.59 -17.31 15.01
CA LYS A 921 -3.42 -17.52 13.57
C LYS A 921 -4.24 -18.74 13.14
N PRO A 922 -4.79 -18.76 11.92
CA PRO A 922 -5.36 -19.96 11.32
C PRO A 922 -4.36 -21.11 11.36
N LEU A 923 -4.80 -22.27 11.85
CA LEU A 923 -3.93 -23.40 12.16
C LEU A 923 -4.41 -24.69 11.47
N VAL A 924 -3.58 -25.18 10.55
CA VAL A 924 -3.64 -26.54 10.03
C VAL A 924 -2.81 -27.42 10.96
N ALA A 925 -3.45 -28.30 11.71
CA ALA A 925 -2.77 -29.23 12.62
C ALA A 925 -3.28 -30.64 12.34
N ILE A 926 -2.38 -31.55 11.96
CA ILE A 926 -2.70 -32.94 11.63
C ILE A 926 -1.59 -33.90 12.07
N ASN A 927 -1.93 -35.18 12.19
CA ASN A 927 -1.00 -36.27 12.43
C ASN A 927 -0.88 -37.16 11.18
N MET A 928 0.34 -37.63 10.90
CA MET A 928 0.66 -38.65 9.91
C MET A 928 0.36 -40.06 10.45
N GLY A 929 0.34 -41.03 9.54
CA GLY A 929 0.17 -42.45 9.86
C GLY A 929 -1.29 -42.87 10.00
N LEU A 930 -1.52 -44.19 10.12
CA LEU A 930 -2.88 -44.75 10.21
C LEU A 930 -3.64 -44.24 11.44
N GLN A 931 -2.95 -44.17 12.59
CA GLN A 931 -3.52 -43.66 13.85
C GLN A 931 -3.82 -42.16 13.79
N GLY A 932 -3.17 -41.43 12.88
CA GLY A 932 -3.35 -39.99 12.71
C GLY A 932 -4.59 -39.59 11.90
N LYS A 933 -5.29 -40.53 11.26
CA LYS A 933 -6.43 -40.23 10.38
C LYS A 933 -7.52 -39.39 11.06
N LEU A 934 -7.78 -39.62 12.36
CA LEU A 934 -8.78 -38.85 13.10
C LEU A 934 -8.48 -37.35 13.10
N SER A 935 -7.22 -36.94 13.31
CA SER A 935 -6.85 -35.52 13.27
C SER A 935 -7.15 -34.86 11.91
N ARG A 936 -7.04 -35.59 10.79
CA ARG A 936 -7.36 -35.08 9.45
C ARG A 936 -8.87 -34.88 9.27
N VAL A 937 -9.67 -35.77 9.86
CA VAL A 937 -11.13 -35.66 9.88
C VAL A 937 -11.56 -34.45 10.71
N LEU A 938 -10.95 -34.27 11.88
CA LEU A 938 -11.31 -33.19 12.80
C LEU A 938 -10.82 -31.82 12.32
N ASN A 939 -9.63 -31.72 11.71
CA ASN A 939 -9.07 -30.49 11.18
C ASN A 939 -10.07 -29.78 10.24
N PRO A 940 -10.59 -28.59 10.61
CA PRO A 940 -11.62 -27.93 9.84
C PRO A 940 -11.04 -27.06 8.72
N PHE A 941 -9.80 -26.59 8.84
CA PHE A 941 -9.25 -25.54 7.99
C PHE A 941 -8.14 -26.07 7.09
N MET A 942 -8.30 -25.89 5.77
CA MET A 942 -7.29 -26.25 4.75
C MET A 942 -6.63 -27.61 4.98
N THR A 943 -7.43 -28.66 5.16
CA THR A 943 -6.89 -30.03 5.35
C THR A 943 -6.23 -30.51 4.05
N PRO A 944 -4.96 -30.96 4.07
CA PRO A 944 -4.33 -31.59 2.91
C PRO A 944 -4.96 -32.96 2.62
N VAL A 945 -5.42 -33.15 1.38
CA VAL A 945 -6.13 -34.37 0.93
C VAL A 945 -5.45 -35.03 -0.29
N THR A 946 -5.79 -36.30 -0.51
CA THR A 946 -5.37 -37.08 -1.69
C THR A 946 -6.57 -37.33 -2.61
N HIS A 947 -6.31 -37.79 -3.83
CA HIS A 947 -7.34 -38.25 -4.76
C HIS A 947 -6.94 -39.61 -5.37
N SER A 948 -7.91 -40.41 -5.81
CA SER A 948 -7.65 -41.76 -6.37
C SER A 948 -7.01 -41.75 -7.76
N LEU A 949 -7.07 -40.61 -8.46
CA LEU A 949 -6.42 -40.39 -9.76
C LEU A 949 -4.97 -39.89 -9.62
N LEU A 950 -4.49 -39.66 -8.40
CA LEU A 950 -3.08 -39.35 -8.17
C LEU A 950 -2.24 -40.63 -8.19
N PRO A 951 -0.98 -40.59 -8.66
CA PRO A 951 -0.09 -41.75 -8.66
C PRO A 951 0.08 -42.35 -7.26
N ASP A 952 0.28 -41.47 -6.27
CA ASP A 952 0.46 -41.81 -4.87
C ASP A 952 -0.08 -40.69 -3.96
N SER A 953 -0.32 -41.00 -2.69
CA SER A 953 -0.60 -39.97 -1.67
C SER A 953 0.67 -39.21 -1.27
N ALA A 954 0.54 -37.91 -1.02
CA ALA A 954 1.68 -37.05 -0.66
C ALA A 954 2.27 -37.35 0.73
N ALA A 955 1.48 -37.94 1.64
CA ALA A 955 1.92 -38.35 2.97
C ALA A 955 1.16 -39.62 3.46
N PRO A 956 1.78 -40.46 4.31
CA PRO A 956 1.11 -41.60 4.92
C PRO A 956 -0.13 -41.21 5.74
N GLY A 957 -1.22 -41.95 5.56
CA GLY A 957 -2.49 -41.74 6.27
C GLY A 957 -3.36 -40.61 5.72
N GLN A 958 -2.97 -40.00 4.60
CA GLN A 958 -3.79 -38.98 3.93
C GLN A 958 -5.12 -39.57 3.44
N MET A 959 -6.17 -38.76 3.49
CA MET A 959 -7.55 -39.14 3.13
C MET A 959 -8.05 -38.24 2.01
N SER A 960 -8.96 -38.74 1.18
CA SER A 960 -9.68 -37.91 0.22
C SER A 960 -10.80 -37.12 0.90
N VAL A 961 -11.28 -36.04 0.24
CA VAL A 961 -12.44 -35.27 0.71
C VAL A 961 -13.64 -36.19 0.99
N ARG A 962 -13.91 -37.11 0.05
CA ARG A 962 -14.97 -38.13 0.18
C ARG A 962 -14.81 -38.98 1.44
N GLN A 963 -13.61 -39.48 1.72
CA GLN A 963 -13.36 -40.29 2.92
C GLN A 963 -13.53 -39.47 4.21
N ILE A 964 -13.11 -38.20 4.21
CA ILE A 964 -13.27 -37.31 5.36
C ILE A 964 -14.74 -37.01 5.62
N HIS A 965 -15.53 -36.69 4.60
CA HIS A 965 -16.97 -36.46 4.75
C HIS A 965 -17.71 -37.70 5.23
N GLN A 966 -17.36 -38.89 4.72
CA GLN A 966 -17.92 -40.15 5.22
C GLN A 966 -17.57 -40.39 6.68
N ALA A 967 -16.32 -40.14 7.09
CA ALA A 967 -15.90 -40.26 8.48
C ALA A 967 -16.63 -39.26 9.39
N LEU A 968 -16.72 -37.99 8.99
CA LEU A 968 -17.49 -36.97 9.72
C LEU A 968 -18.96 -37.35 9.85
N THR A 969 -19.57 -37.90 8.79
CA THR A 969 -20.95 -38.39 8.84
C THR A 969 -21.10 -39.49 9.90
N MET A 970 -20.20 -40.47 9.92
CA MET A 970 -20.26 -41.59 10.88
C MET A 970 -20.15 -41.13 12.34
N VAL A 971 -19.38 -40.08 12.61
CA VAL A 971 -19.21 -39.52 13.97
C VAL A 971 -20.16 -38.36 14.28
N GLY A 972 -21.15 -38.10 13.42
CA GLY A 972 -22.16 -37.05 13.61
C GLY A 972 -21.67 -35.61 13.37
N GLY A 973 -20.48 -35.43 12.81
CA GLY A 973 -19.91 -34.13 12.43
C GLY A 973 -20.56 -33.51 11.19
N ILE A 974 -21.18 -34.31 10.31
CA ILE A 974 -22.06 -33.84 9.23
C ILE A 974 -23.43 -34.46 9.44
N LYS A 975 -24.45 -33.61 9.65
CA LYS A 975 -25.83 -34.06 9.74
C LYS A 975 -26.43 -34.24 8.34
N PRO A 976 -27.15 -35.34 8.06
CA PRO A 976 -27.94 -35.47 6.85
C PRO A 976 -28.93 -34.31 6.74
N LEU A 977 -29.05 -33.75 5.54
CA LEU A 977 -29.99 -32.67 5.22
C LEU A 977 -30.83 -33.11 4.02
N LYS A 978 -32.03 -32.55 3.92
CA LYS A 978 -32.96 -32.77 2.83
C LYS A 978 -32.94 -31.60 1.88
N PHE A 979 -32.73 -31.91 0.61
CA PHE A 979 -32.81 -30.98 -0.50
C PHE A 979 -34.00 -31.32 -1.38
N TYR A 980 -34.53 -30.33 -2.09
CA TYR A 980 -35.79 -30.49 -2.82
C TYR A 980 -35.73 -29.88 -4.21
N VAL A 981 -36.48 -30.44 -5.15
CA VAL A 981 -37.00 -29.69 -6.30
C VAL A 981 -38.48 -29.44 -6.10
N VAL A 982 -38.89 -28.17 -6.21
CA VAL A 982 -40.25 -27.69 -5.95
C VAL A 982 -40.86 -27.04 -7.19
N GLY A 983 -42.12 -27.33 -7.47
CA GLY A 983 -42.84 -26.85 -8.65
C GLY A 983 -43.75 -27.93 -9.25
N THR A 984 -44.35 -27.67 -10.42
CA THR A 984 -45.18 -28.64 -11.12
C THR A 984 -45.27 -28.34 -12.63
N PRO A 985 -45.22 -29.35 -13.53
CA PRO A 985 -44.93 -30.76 -13.25
C PRO A 985 -43.43 -31.04 -13.08
N ILE A 986 -43.04 -31.93 -12.16
CA ILE A 986 -41.62 -32.22 -11.85
C ILE A 986 -41.24 -33.70 -11.83
N SER A 987 -42.18 -34.60 -12.15
CA SER A 987 -41.93 -36.04 -12.26
C SER A 987 -40.75 -36.39 -13.18
N HIS A 988 -40.59 -35.63 -14.28
CA HIS A 988 -39.52 -35.80 -15.27
C HIS A 988 -38.20 -35.10 -14.90
N SER A 989 -38.14 -34.35 -13.81
CA SER A 989 -36.96 -33.57 -13.44
C SER A 989 -35.77 -34.49 -13.18
N ARG A 990 -34.62 -34.17 -13.78
CA ARG A 990 -33.32 -34.85 -13.54
C ARG A 990 -32.52 -34.24 -12.38
N SER A 991 -33.04 -33.21 -11.71
CA SER A 991 -32.37 -32.58 -10.56
C SER A 991 -32.02 -33.57 -9.45
N PRO A 992 -32.89 -34.54 -9.08
CA PRO A 992 -32.52 -35.51 -8.06
C PRO A 992 -31.31 -36.36 -8.42
N ASN A 993 -31.16 -36.77 -9.69
CA ASN A 993 -30.02 -37.56 -10.15
C ASN A 993 -28.73 -36.72 -10.12
N LEU A 994 -28.81 -35.49 -10.63
CA LEU A 994 -27.72 -34.51 -10.66
C LEU A 994 -27.16 -34.27 -9.26
N HIS A 995 -28.03 -33.88 -8.32
CA HIS A 995 -27.62 -33.55 -6.96
C HIS A 995 -27.16 -34.79 -6.18
N THR A 996 -27.84 -35.94 -6.35
CA THR A 996 -27.42 -37.20 -5.71
C THR A 996 -26.06 -37.66 -6.22
N ALA A 997 -25.75 -37.48 -7.50
CA ALA A 997 -24.43 -37.75 -8.04
C ALA A 997 -23.38 -36.85 -7.39
N GLY A 998 -23.64 -35.54 -7.30
CA GLY A 998 -22.76 -34.60 -6.59
C GLY A 998 -22.50 -35.00 -5.13
N TYR A 999 -23.54 -35.37 -4.38
CA TYR A 999 -23.39 -35.84 -2.99
C TYR A 999 -22.53 -37.09 -2.90
N ARG A 1000 -22.73 -38.05 -3.81
CA ARG A 1000 -22.00 -39.32 -3.84
C ARG A 1000 -20.52 -39.10 -4.15
N GLU A 1001 -20.20 -38.23 -5.09
CA GLU A 1001 -18.81 -37.91 -5.47
C GLU A 1001 -18.02 -37.34 -4.28
N LEU A 1002 -18.64 -36.44 -3.51
CA LEU A 1002 -17.99 -35.85 -2.33
C LEU A 1002 -18.26 -36.60 -1.02
N GLY A 1003 -18.95 -37.75 -1.03
CA GLY A 1003 -19.22 -38.54 0.17
C GLY A 1003 -20.15 -37.86 1.20
N LEU A 1004 -21.02 -36.98 0.74
CA LEU A 1004 -21.98 -36.24 1.57
C LEU A 1004 -23.24 -37.08 1.86
N PRO A 1005 -23.83 -36.98 3.06
CA PRO A 1005 -24.95 -37.85 3.47
C PRO A 1005 -26.33 -37.28 3.13
N HIS A 1006 -26.41 -36.29 2.25
CA HIS A 1006 -27.65 -35.58 1.96
C HIS A 1006 -28.57 -36.37 1.02
N GLN A 1007 -29.86 -36.06 1.08
CA GLN A 1007 -30.90 -36.69 0.26
C GLN A 1007 -31.64 -35.63 -0.54
N PHE A 1008 -32.06 -35.98 -1.75
CA PHE A 1008 -32.77 -35.08 -2.66
C PHE A 1008 -34.17 -35.61 -2.98
N PHE A 1009 -35.18 -34.78 -2.78
CA PHE A 1009 -36.59 -35.14 -2.93
C PHE A 1009 -37.29 -34.30 -4.00
N ARG A 1010 -38.42 -34.82 -4.50
CA ARG A 1010 -39.38 -34.06 -5.32
C ARG A 1010 -40.53 -33.65 -4.41
N PHE A 1011 -40.95 -32.39 -4.50
CA PHE A 1011 -42.12 -31.88 -3.81
C PHE A 1011 -43.00 -31.12 -4.82
N GLU A 1012 -43.98 -31.83 -5.36
CA GLU A 1012 -44.76 -31.37 -6.52
C GLU A 1012 -45.96 -30.53 -6.09
N THR A 1013 -45.92 -29.24 -6.38
CA THR A 1013 -47.00 -28.28 -6.04
C THR A 1013 -46.83 -26.98 -6.83
N ASP A 1014 -47.93 -26.24 -7.01
CA ASP A 1014 -47.99 -24.86 -7.49
C ASP A 1014 -48.25 -23.82 -6.37
N ASP A 1015 -48.36 -24.29 -5.12
CA ASP A 1015 -48.60 -23.51 -3.91
C ASP A 1015 -47.28 -23.19 -3.20
N ASP A 1016 -46.87 -21.92 -3.28
CA ASP A 1016 -45.66 -21.40 -2.65
C ASP A 1016 -45.73 -21.39 -1.11
N SER A 1017 -46.93 -21.30 -0.52
CA SER A 1017 -47.09 -21.30 0.94
C SER A 1017 -46.86 -22.70 1.52
N LYS A 1018 -47.32 -23.73 0.82
CA LYS A 1018 -47.00 -25.13 1.18
C LYS A 1018 -45.52 -25.41 1.12
N VAL A 1019 -44.84 -24.95 0.06
CA VAL A 1019 -43.39 -25.08 -0.03
C VAL A 1019 -42.70 -24.42 1.17
N PHE A 1020 -43.11 -23.21 1.54
CA PHE A 1020 -42.46 -22.53 2.65
C PHE A 1020 -42.65 -23.27 3.98
N HIS A 1021 -43.89 -23.61 4.34
CA HIS A 1021 -44.19 -24.19 5.66
C HIS A 1021 -43.84 -25.69 5.78
N GLU A 1022 -43.96 -26.47 4.71
CA GLU A 1022 -43.69 -27.92 4.76
C GLU A 1022 -42.26 -28.28 4.37
N VAL A 1023 -41.56 -27.44 3.60
CA VAL A 1023 -40.19 -27.70 3.12
C VAL A 1023 -39.17 -26.74 3.73
N VAL A 1024 -39.35 -25.43 3.56
CA VAL A 1024 -38.32 -24.43 3.90
C VAL A 1024 -38.14 -24.27 5.41
N GLU A 1025 -39.24 -24.35 6.18
CA GLU A 1025 -39.21 -24.27 7.65
C GLU A 1025 -38.80 -25.58 8.35
N SER A 1026 -38.57 -26.67 7.60
CA SER A 1026 -38.14 -27.94 8.19
C SER A 1026 -36.74 -27.84 8.81
N PRO A 1027 -36.50 -28.40 10.02
CA PRO A 1027 -35.20 -28.32 10.69
C PRO A 1027 -34.07 -29.05 9.94
N ASP A 1028 -34.41 -29.95 9.02
CA ASP A 1028 -33.46 -30.68 8.17
C ASP A 1028 -33.35 -30.10 6.74
N PHE A 1029 -33.93 -28.92 6.49
CA PHE A 1029 -33.87 -28.25 5.19
C PHE A 1029 -32.43 -27.81 4.86
N GLY A 1030 -31.87 -28.36 3.78
CA GLY A 1030 -30.56 -27.95 3.24
C GLY A 1030 -30.65 -26.93 2.12
N GLY A 1031 -31.75 -26.90 1.38
CA GLY A 1031 -31.96 -26.03 0.24
C GLY A 1031 -32.96 -26.60 -0.77
N CYS A 1032 -33.46 -25.77 -1.69
CA CYS A 1032 -34.32 -26.23 -2.77
C CYS A 1032 -34.05 -25.55 -4.11
N CYS A 1033 -34.25 -26.33 -5.16
CA CYS A 1033 -34.34 -25.90 -6.55
C CYS A 1033 -35.80 -25.56 -6.87
N ILE A 1034 -36.05 -24.34 -7.32
CA ILE A 1034 -37.40 -23.83 -7.59
C ILE A 1034 -37.60 -23.80 -9.10
N THR A 1035 -38.66 -24.45 -9.59
CA THR A 1035 -39.03 -24.44 -11.02
C THR A 1035 -40.43 -23.86 -11.24
N ILE A 1036 -40.92 -23.89 -12.48
CA ILE A 1036 -42.25 -23.42 -12.86
C ILE A 1036 -43.32 -24.12 -11.98
N PRO A 1037 -44.36 -23.41 -11.51
CA PRO A 1037 -44.65 -21.98 -11.67
C PRO A 1037 -44.13 -21.08 -10.53
N LEU A 1038 -43.26 -21.58 -9.66
CA LEU A 1038 -42.96 -20.99 -8.34
C LEU A 1038 -41.85 -19.93 -8.33
N LYS A 1039 -41.02 -19.83 -9.38
CA LYS A 1039 -39.81 -18.98 -9.40
C LYS A 1039 -40.02 -17.51 -9.02
N LEU A 1040 -41.18 -16.94 -9.36
CA LEU A 1040 -41.53 -15.56 -9.01
C LEU A 1040 -42.18 -15.50 -7.61
N LYS A 1041 -43.06 -16.45 -7.30
CA LYS A 1041 -43.82 -16.44 -6.04
C LYS A 1041 -42.93 -16.65 -4.81
N MET A 1042 -41.85 -17.42 -4.95
CA MET A 1042 -40.94 -17.74 -3.84
C MET A 1042 -40.04 -16.57 -3.41
N LEU A 1043 -39.91 -15.50 -4.21
CA LEU A 1043 -39.07 -14.34 -3.89
C LEU A 1043 -39.36 -13.74 -2.52
N LYS A 1044 -40.64 -13.64 -2.16
CA LYS A 1044 -41.10 -13.00 -0.91
C LYS A 1044 -40.63 -13.71 0.36
N TYR A 1045 -40.21 -14.97 0.25
CA TYR A 1045 -39.74 -15.76 1.40
C TYR A 1045 -38.22 -15.67 1.61
N ALA A 1046 -37.46 -15.14 0.64
CA ALA A 1046 -36.04 -14.92 0.79
C ALA A 1046 -35.77 -13.66 1.63
N THR A 1047 -35.05 -13.79 2.73
CA THR A 1047 -34.60 -12.66 3.56
C THR A 1047 -33.47 -11.88 2.87
N GLN A 1048 -32.64 -12.57 2.10
CA GLN A 1048 -31.54 -11.98 1.35
C GLN A 1048 -31.60 -12.45 -0.12
N LEU A 1049 -31.45 -11.52 -1.05
CA LEU A 1049 -31.41 -11.80 -2.49
C LEU A 1049 -30.07 -11.39 -3.08
N SER A 1050 -29.52 -12.21 -3.97
CA SER A 1050 -28.39 -11.81 -4.82
C SER A 1050 -28.81 -10.70 -5.78
N ASP A 1051 -27.85 -9.88 -6.24
CA ASP A 1051 -28.17 -8.80 -7.19
C ASP A 1051 -28.71 -9.34 -8.51
N SER A 1052 -28.21 -10.49 -8.97
CA SER A 1052 -28.78 -11.22 -10.10
C SER A 1052 -30.26 -11.56 -9.90
N ALA A 1053 -30.67 -12.03 -8.73
CA ALA A 1053 -32.06 -12.38 -8.46
C ALA A 1053 -32.97 -11.14 -8.36
N LYS A 1054 -32.47 -10.03 -7.80
CA LYS A 1054 -33.19 -8.75 -7.78
C LYS A 1054 -33.44 -8.23 -9.19
N THR A 1055 -32.41 -8.19 -10.04
CA THR A 1055 -32.54 -7.72 -11.42
C THR A 1055 -33.39 -8.65 -12.27
N ILE A 1056 -33.17 -9.97 -12.16
CA ILE A 1056 -33.96 -10.95 -12.90
C ILE A 1056 -35.42 -10.93 -12.43
N GLY A 1057 -35.68 -10.65 -11.15
CA GLY A 1057 -37.03 -10.72 -10.58
C GLY A 1057 -37.57 -12.15 -10.51
N ALA A 1058 -36.69 -13.13 -10.32
CA ALA A 1058 -37.05 -14.54 -10.10
C ALA A 1058 -35.91 -15.31 -9.42
N ILE A 1059 -36.23 -16.27 -8.56
CA ILE A 1059 -35.26 -17.20 -7.95
C ILE A 1059 -35.51 -18.63 -8.43
N ASN A 1060 -34.44 -19.39 -8.62
CA ASN A 1060 -34.50 -20.84 -8.87
C ASN A 1060 -33.78 -21.64 -7.78
N THR A 1061 -33.20 -20.97 -6.79
CA THR A 1061 -32.33 -21.57 -5.76
C THR A 1061 -32.57 -20.84 -4.44
N MET A 1062 -32.87 -21.60 -3.38
CA MET A 1062 -33.05 -21.07 -2.02
C MET A 1062 -32.38 -21.98 -0.98
N TRP A 1063 -31.74 -21.41 0.04
CA TRP A 1063 -31.05 -22.16 1.10
C TRP A 1063 -31.02 -21.37 2.42
N PRO A 1064 -30.83 -22.05 3.57
CA PRO A 1064 -30.74 -21.38 4.87
C PRO A 1064 -29.40 -20.67 5.06
N ILE A 1065 -29.42 -19.50 5.69
CA ILE A 1065 -28.21 -18.73 6.05
C ILE A 1065 -28.03 -18.55 7.58
N GLY A 1066 -28.81 -19.27 8.38
CA GLY A 1066 -28.80 -19.21 9.84
C GLY A 1066 -29.93 -18.35 10.43
N ASP A 1067 -30.21 -18.52 11.73
CA ASP A 1067 -31.22 -17.75 12.50
C ASP A 1067 -32.61 -17.69 11.87
N GLY A 1068 -33.04 -18.76 11.19
CA GLY A 1068 -34.33 -18.82 10.49
C GLY A 1068 -34.41 -17.91 9.25
N LYS A 1069 -33.28 -17.43 8.73
CA LYS A 1069 -33.20 -16.61 7.52
C LYS A 1069 -32.81 -17.44 6.31
N PHE A 1070 -33.27 -17.00 5.14
CA PHE A 1070 -33.07 -17.70 3.88
C PHE A 1070 -32.49 -16.77 2.81
N ALA A 1071 -31.55 -17.28 2.02
CA ALA A 1071 -31.05 -16.61 0.84
C ALA A 1071 -31.71 -17.17 -0.42
N GLY A 1072 -31.93 -16.30 -1.40
CA GLY A 1072 -32.47 -16.64 -2.71
C GLY A 1072 -31.59 -16.11 -3.84
N THR A 1073 -31.35 -16.96 -4.84
CA THR A 1073 -30.63 -16.56 -6.06
C THR A 1073 -31.20 -17.18 -7.32
N ASN A 1074 -30.67 -16.78 -8.46
CA ASN A 1074 -30.95 -17.35 -9.76
C ASN A 1074 -29.66 -17.94 -10.36
N THR A 1075 -29.64 -19.24 -10.63
CA THR A 1075 -28.54 -19.95 -11.28
C THR A 1075 -28.86 -20.33 -12.73
N ASP A 1076 -30.06 -20.02 -13.24
CA ASP A 1076 -30.40 -20.30 -14.64
C ASP A 1076 -29.46 -19.53 -15.58
N TRP A 1077 -29.17 -18.25 -15.27
CA TRP A 1077 -28.27 -17.42 -16.06
C TRP A 1077 -26.83 -17.94 -16.06
N ILE A 1078 -26.38 -18.52 -14.93
CA ILE A 1078 -25.07 -19.20 -14.82
C ILE A 1078 -25.08 -20.43 -15.72
N GLY A 1079 -26.15 -21.23 -15.66
CA GLY A 1079 -26.35 -22.38 -16.53
C GLY A 1079 -26.25 -22.03 -18.02
N ILE A 1080 -26.88 -20.93 -18.45
CA ILE A 1080 -26.85 -20.45 -19.84
C ILE A 1080 -25.44 -19.99 -20.22
N ARG A 1081 -24.84 -19.08 -19.42
CA ARG A 1081 -23.51 -18.54 -19.67
C ARG A 1081 -22.47 -19.64 -19.76
N ASP A 1082 -22.45 -20.56 -18.79
CA ASP A 1082 -21.43 -21.61 -18.72
C ASP A 1082 -21.63 -22.67 -19.82
N SER A 1083 -22.87 -22.86 -20.30
CA SER A 1083 -23.13 -23.69 -21.48
C SER A 1083 -22.53 -23.08 -22.74
N PHE A 1084 -22.65 -21.77 -22.94
CA PHE A 1084 -21.96 -21.08 -24.04
C PHE A 1084 -20.45 -21.22 -23.94
N ILE A 1085 -19.88 -20.92 -22.76
CA ILE A 1085 -18.43 -20.91 -22.53
C ILE A 1085 -17.82 -22.30 -22.74
N ARG A 1086 -18.42 -23.37 -22.19
CA ARG A 1086 -17.95 -24.76 -22.37
C ARG A 1086 -17.97 -25.20 -23.84
N ASN A 1087 -18.88 -24.64 -24.63
CA ASN A 1087 -18.98 -24.90 -26.07
C ASN A 1087 -18.21 -23.89 -26.93
N ASN A 1088 -17.20 -23.24 -26.34
CA ASN A 1088 -16.26 -22.34 -27.02
C ASN A 1088 -16.85 -21.01 -27.52
N ALA A 1089 -18.07 -20.60 -27.14
CA ALA A 1089 -18.52 -19.23 -27.39
C ALA A 1089 -17.72 -18.22 -26.53
N PRO A 1090 -17.38 -17.00 -27.00
CA PRO A 1090 -16.57 -16.04 -26.23
C PRO A 1090 -17.20 -15.66 -24.88
N ASP A 1091 -16.37 -15.40 -23.86
CA ASP A 1091 -16.86 -14.98 -22.52
C ASP A 1091 -17.51 -13.59 -22.55
N THR A 1092 -17.04 -12.73 -23.46
CA THR A 1092 -17.63 -11.43 -23.79
C THR A 1092 -17.74 -11.29 -25.30
N VAL A 1093 -18.90 -10.85 -25.78
CA VAL A 1093 -19.25 -10.75 -27.19
C VAL A 1093 -19.60 -9.30 -27.52
N SER A 1094 -18.96 -8.73 -28.54
CA SER A 1094 -19.35 -7.44 -29.12
C SER A 1094 -20.39 -7.65 -30.22
N GLY A 1095 -21.64 -7.93 -29.85
CA GLY A 1095 -22.71 -8.23 -30.81
C GLY A 1095 -24.08 -8.35 -30.15
N ASN A 1096 -25.10 -8.73 -30.92
CA ASN A 1096 -26.48 -8.79 -30.43
C ASN A 1096 -26.90 -10.22 -30.03
N GLY A 1097 -27.86 -10.30 -29.12
CA GLY A 1097 -28.44 -11.54 -28.61
C GLY A 1097 -29.90 -11.75 -29.04
N LEU A 1098 -30.36 -13.00 -29.10
CA LEU A 1098 -31.74 -13.37 -29.39
C LEU A 1098 -32.31 -14.29 -28.30
N ILE A 1099 -33.54 -14.01 -27.84
CA ILE A 1099 -34.27 -14.89 -26.91
C ILE A 1099 -35.60 -15.29 -27.55
N ILE A 1100 -35.89 -16.59 -27.51
CA ILE A 1100 -37.14 -17.18 -28.00
C ILE A 1100 -37.96 -17.63 -26.79
N GLY A 1101 -39.07 -16.96 -26.52
CA GLY A 1101 -39.96 -17.21 -25.39
C GLY A 1101 -40.03 -16.05 -24.40
N GLY A 1102 -41.07 -16.01 -23.57
CA GLY A 1102 -41.30 -14.98 -22.54
C GLY A 1102 -41.49 -15.49 -21.11
N GLY A 1103 -40.98 -16.68 -20.78
CA GLY A 1103 -41.14 -17.30 -19.46
C GLY A 1103 -40.07 -16.90 -18.44
N GLY A 1104 -40.06 -17.55 -17.27
CA GLY A 1104 -39.05 -17.31 -16.22
C GLY A 1104 -37.61 -17.60 -16.68
N ALA A 1105 -37.40 -18.62 -17.52
CA ALA A 1105 -36.10 -18.91 -18.12
C ALA A 1105 -35.63 -17.80 -19.08
N SER A 1106 -36.54 -17.10 -19.76
CA SER A 1106 -36.21 -15.96 -20.62
C SER A 1106 -35.61 -14.80 -19.82
N ARG A 1107 -36.08 -14.57 -18.58
CA ARG A 1107 -35.53 -13.52 -17.71
C ARG A 1107 -34.08 -13.84 -17.30
N GLY A 1108 -33.79 -15.11 -16.99
CA GLY A 1108 -32.42 -15.58 -16.79
C GLY A 1108 -31.55 -15.42 -18.04
N ALA A 1109 -32.12 -15.68 -19.23
CA ALA A 1109 -31.42 -15.49 -20.51
C ALA A 1109 -31.08 -14.02 -20.80
N VAL A 1110 -31.99 -13.08 -20.52
CA VAL A 1110 -31.72 -11.63 -20.62
C VAL A 1110 -30.49 -11.26 -19.80
N TYR A 1111 -30.46 -11.71 -18.54
CA TYR A 1111 -29.32 -11.43 -17.65
C TYR A 1111 -28.02 -12.09 -18.15
N ALA A 1112 -28.07 -13.35 -18.59
CA ALA A 1112 -26.91 -14.05 -19.13
C ALA A 1112 -26.31 -13.34 -20.36
N LEU A 1113 -27.15 -12.97 -21.34
CA LEU A 1113 -26.68 -12.33 -22.57
C LEU A 1113 -26.09 -10.94 -22.31
N HIS A 1114 -26.70 -10.16 -21.41
CA HIS A 1114 -26.16 -8.87 -21.00
C HIS A 1114 -24.79 -9.01 -20.29
N GLN A 1115 -24.67 -9.97 -19.35
CA GLN A 1115 -23.39 -10.25 -18.67
C GLN A 1115 -22.30 -10.73 -19.63
N MET A 1116 -22.68 -11.38 -20.73
CA MET A 1116 -21.77 -11.76 -21.81
C MET A 1116 -21.51 -10.61 -22.81
N GLY A 1117 -21.97 -9.39 -22.55
CA GLY A 1117 -21.64 -8.19 -23.33
C GLY A 1117 -22.54 -7.90 -24.54
N CYS A 1118 -23.67 -8.60 -24.70
CA CYS A 1118 -24.56 -8.33 -25.83
C CYS A 1118 -25.11 -6.89 -25.79
N SER A 1119 -24.93 -6.14 -26.88
CA SER A 1119 -25.32 -4.73 -26.99
C SER A 1119 -26.82 -4.51 -27.08
N THR A 1120 -27.52 -5.40 -27.79
CA THR A 1120 -28.97 -5.41 -27.95
C THR A 1120 -29.49 -6.82 -27.76
N ILE A 1121 -30.60 -6.98 -27.02
CA ILE A 1121 -31.23 -8.28 -26.76
C ILE A 1121 -32.60 -8.31 -27.44
N TYR A 1122 -32.69 -9.00 -28.57
CA TYR A 1122 -33.92 -9.20 -29.31
C TYR A 1122 -34.77 -10.31 -28.67
N MET A 1123 -36.09 -10.15 -28.63
CA MET A 1123 -36.99 -11.17 -28.08
C MET A 1123 -38.15 -11.49 -29.02
N VAL A 1124 -38.42 -12.79 -29.20
CA VAL A 1124 -39.54 -13.32 -30.00
C VAL A 1124 -40.39 -14.23 -29.12
N ASN A 1125 -41.72 -14.06 -29.16
CA ASN A 1125 -42.67 -14.90 -28.45
C ASN A 1125 -44.01 -14.93 -29.20
N ARG A 1126 -44.88 -15.91 -28.88
CA ARG A 1126 -46.27 -15.93 -29.37
C ARG A 1126 -47.07 -14.73 -28.89
N GLU A 1127 -46.90 -14.39 -27.60
CA GLU A 1127 -47.63 -13.29 -26.96
C GLU A 1127 -46.71 -12.08 -26.80
N PHE A 1128 -46.97 -11.03 -27.59
CA PHE A 1128 -46.14 -9.82 -27.63
C PHE A 1128 -46.20 -9.01 -26.33
N ASN A 1129 -47.36 -8.96 -25.66
CA ASN A 1129 -47.52 -8.22 -24.41
C ASN A 1129 -46.62 -8.76 -23.27
N LEU A 1130 -46.34 -10.05 -23.26
CA LEU A 1130 -45.44 -10.66 -22.28
C LEU A 1130 -44.01 -10.12 -22.41
N LEU A 1131 -43.54 -9.90 -23.65
CA LEU A 1131 -42.22 -9.34 -23.91
C LEU A 1131 -42.12 -7.86 -23.54
N LYS A 1132 -43.21 -7.10 -23.73
CA LYS A 1132 -43.28 -5.70 -23.25
C LYS A 1132 -43.11 -5.62 -21.74
N GLN A 1133 -43.74 -6.54 -21.00
CA GLN A 1133 -43.59 -6.58 -19.56
C GLN A 1133 -42.14 -6.91 -19.15
N ILE A 1134 -41.51 -7.91 -19.77
CA ILE A 1134 -40.09 -8.23 -19.50
C ILE A 1134 -39.20 -7.02 -19.76
N LYS A 1135 -39.42 -6.28 -20.85
CA LYS A 1135 -38.67 -5.05 -21.13
C LYS A 1135 -38.81 -4.00 -20.01
N LEU A 1136 -40.02 -3.84 -19.46
CA LEU A 1136 -40.28 -2.87 -18.38
C LEU A 1136 -39.69 -3.30 -17.04
N ASP A 1137 -39.57 -4.61 -16.80
CA ASP A 1137 -39.05 -5.15 -15.55
C ASP A 1137 -37.52 -5.09 -15.44
N PHE A 1138 -36.81 -4.87 -16.56
CA PHE A 1138 -35.36 -4.78 -16.60
C PHE A 1138 -34.88 -3.32 -16.74
N PRO A 1139 -33.67 -3.00 -16.25
CA PRO A 1139 -33.03 -1.71 -16.47
C PRO A 1139 -32.88 -1.35 -17.96
N ALA A 1140 -32.92 -0.06 -18.28
CA ALA A 1140 -32.95 0.43 -19.67
C ALA A 1140 -31.66 0.11 -20.45
N ASP A 1141 -30.51 0.02 -19.77
CA ASP A 1141 -29.20 -0.32 -20.33
C ASP A 1141 -29.10 -1.77 -20.86
N TYR A 1142 -30.06 -2.65 -20.52
CA TYR A 1142 -30.13 -4.01 -21.08
C TYR A 1142 -30.62 -4.04 -22.54
N ASN A 1143 -31.05 -2.90 -23.09
CA ASN A 1143 -31.39 -2.72 -24.51
C ASN A 1143 -32.28 -3.83 -25.09
N ILE A 1144 -33.37 -4.14 -24.38
CA ILE A 1144 -34.31 -5.20 -24.78
C ILE A 1144 -35.26 -4.69 -25.89
N VAL A 1145 -35.35 -5.47 -26.97
CA VAL A 1145 -36.16 -5.16 -28.16
C VAL A 1145 -37.16 -6.30 -28.44
N PRO A 1146 -38.41 -6.19 -27.97
CA PRO A 1146 -39.49 -7.10 -28.33
C PRO A 1146 -39.85 -7.01 -29.82
N LEU A 1147 -39.93 -8.15 -30.51
CA LEU A 1147 -40.26 -8.23 -31.94
C LEU A 1147 -41.65 -8.81 -32.16
N ASN A 1148 -42.53 -8.06 -32.84
CA ASN A 1148 -43.93 -8.45 -33.04
C ASN A 1148 -44.13 -9.15 -34.39
N THR A 1149 -43.69 -8.50 -35.46
CA THR A 1149 -43.94 -8.88 -36.86
C THR A 1149 -42.67 -9.41 -37.55
N VAL A 1150 -42.81 -10.06 -38.71
CA VAL A 1150 -41.66 -10.53 -39.52
C VAL A 1150 -40.84 -9.33 -40.02
N ASP A 1151 -41.48 -8.21 -40.35
CA ASP A 1151 -40.80 -6.98 -40.76
C ASP A 1151 -39.92 -6.40 -39.65
N ASP A 1152 -40.33 -6.54 -38.38
CA ASP A 1152 -39.49 -6.15 -37.24
C ASP A 1152 -38.21 -6.99 -37.19
N VAL A 1153 -38.35 -8.31 -37.44
CA VAL A 1153 -37.22 -9.25 -37.46
C VAL A 1153 -36.29 -8.98 -38.64
N GLN A 1154 -36.79 -8.60 -39.81
CA GLN A 1154 -35.94 -8.32 -40.97
C GLN A 1154 -34.99 -7.13 -40.75
N LYS A 1155 -35.38 -6.18 -39.90
CA LYS A 1155 -34.64 -4.96 -39.56
C LYS A 1155 -33.59 -5.14 -38.47
N ILE A 1156 -33.53 -6.30 -37.83
CA ILE A 1156 -32.54 -6.53 -36.77
C ILE A 1156 -31.13 -6.67 -37.34
N GLU A 1157 -30.15 -6.31 -36.52
CA GLU A 1157 -28.73 -6.50 -36.79
C GLU A 1157 -28.30 -7.96 -36.60
N GLN A 1158 -27.02 -8.24 -36.86
CA GLN A 1158 -26.50 -9.60 -36.74
C GLN A 1158 -26.53 -10.11 -35.30
N ILE A 1159 -26.86 -11.40 -35.14
CA ILE A 1159 -26.99 -12.08 -33.85
C ILE A 1159 -25.82 -13.05 -33.66
N THR A 1160 -25.20 -13.05 -32.49
CA THR A 1160 -24.09 -13.97 -32.17
C THR A 1160 -24.53 -15.09 -31.23
N LEU A 1161 -25.33 -14.74 -30.22
CA LEU A 1161 -25.82 -15.66 -29.19
C LEU A 1161 -27.35 -15.72 -29.21
N ALA A 1162 -27.90 -16.93 -29.13
CA ALA A 1162 -29.34 -17.15 -29.05
C ALA A 1162 -29.69 -18.09 -27.89
N VAL A 1163 -30.83 -17.85 -27.25
CA VAL A 1163 -31.38 -18.73 -26.20
C VAL A 1163 -32.84 -19.06 -26.51
N SER A 1164 -33.15 -20.34 -26.59
CA SER A 1164 -34.53 -20.82 -26.64
C SER A 1164 -35.02 -21.17 -25.24
N ALA A 1165 -36.13 -20.58 -24.83
CA ALA A 1165 -36.74 -20.72 -23.52
C ALA A 1165 -38.23 -21.12 -23.60
N ILE A 1166 -38.65 -21.68 -24.73
CA ILE A 1166 -39.99 -22.25 -24.93
C ILE A 1166 -40.02 -23.74 -24.55
N PRO A 1167 -41.18 -24.31 -24.23
CA PRO A 1167 -41.30 -25.76 -23.99
C PRO A 1167 -40.88 -26.58 -25.22
N GLY A 1168 -40.02 -27.59 -25.01
CA GLY A 1168 -39.42 -28.37 -26.12
C GLY A 1168 -40.37 -29.34 -26.83
N ASN A 1169 -41.50 -29.68 -26.21
CA ASN A 1169 -42.49 -30.62 -26.73
C ASN A 1169 -43.65 -29.96 -27.49
N VAL A 1170 -43.60 -28.65 -27.71
CA VAL A 1170 -44.65 -27.90 -28.39
C VAL A 1170 -44.24 -27.64 -29.83
N GLU A 1171 -45.13 -27.88 -30.79
CA GLU A 1171 -44.90 -27.47 -32.18
C GLU A 1171 -44.85 -25.95 -32.28
N LEU A 1172 -43.91 -25.44 -33.08
CA LEU A 1172 -43.79 -24.00 -33.31
C LEU A 1172 -45.00 -23.50 -34.10
N ASP A 1173 -45.73 -22.54 -33.53
CA ASP A 1173 -46.73 -21.76 -34.25
C ASP A 1173 -46.15 -21.24 -35.58
N PRO A 1174 -46.86 -21.34 -36.73
CA PRO A 1174 -46.32 -20.96 -38.03
C PRO A 1174 -45.74 -19.55 -38.08
N GLY A 1175 -46.39 -18.56 -37.44
CA GLY A 1175 -45.93 -17.18 -37.42
C GLY A 1175 -44.71 -16.98 -36.50
N VAL A 1176 -44.62 -17.73 -35.41
CA VAL A 1176 -43.41 -17.74 -34.55
C VAL A 1176 -42.25 -18.43 -35.25
N LYS A 1177 -42.50 -19.56 -35.94
CA LYS A 1177 -41.51 -20.30 -36.71
C LYS A 1177 -40.89 -19.45 -37.80
N GLU A 1178 -41.71 -18.71 -38.55
CA GLU A 1178 -41.24 -17.79 -39.60
C GLU A 1178 -40.33 -16.69 -39.02
N LYS A 1179 -40.75 -16.05 -37.93
CA LYS A 1179 -39.94 -15.05 -37.22
C LYS A 1179 -38.59 -15.62 -36.76
N ILE A 1180 -38.57 -16.81 -36.17
CA ILE A 1180 -37.33 -17.46 -35.72
C ILE A 1180 -36.42 -17.78 -36.92
N GLN A 1181 -36.98 -18.29 -38.00
CA GLN A 1181 -36.22 -18.66 -39.20
C GLN A 1181 -35.54 -17.43 -39.82
N VAL A 1182 -36.24 -16.31 -39.95
CA VAL A 1182 -35.67 -15.05 -40.44
C VAL A 1182 -34.59 -14.52 -39.49
N ALA A 1183 -34.80 -14.61 -38.17
CA ALA A 1183 -33.81 -14.19 -37.19
C ALA A 1183 -32.52 -15.03 -37.27
N PHE A 1184 -32.63 -16.35 -37.40
CA PHE A 1184 -31.47 -17.23 -37.50
C PHE A 1184 -30.66 -17.05 -38.79
N GLN A 1185 -31.27 -16.56 -39.88
CA GLN A 1185 -30.53 -16.16 -41.08
C GLN A 1185 -29.61 -14.95 -40.84
N LYS A 1186 -29.91 -14.12 -39.83
CA LYS A 1186 -29.09 -12.97 -39.41
C LYS A 1186 -27.94 -13.35 -38.47
N GLY A 1187 -27.64 -14.64 -38.27
CA GLY A 1187 -26.52 -15.01 -37.42
C GLY A 1187 -25.17 -14.48 -37.94
N SER A 1188 -24.28 -14.07 -37.04
CA SER A 1188 -22.96 -13.53 -37.36
C SER A 1188 -22.03 -14.58 -37.97
N PRO A 1189 -21.26 -14.27 -39.02
CA PRO A 1189 -20.24 -15.19 -39.55
C PRO A 1189 -19.12 -15.50 -38.55
N ASP A 1190 -18.88 -14.62 -37.56
CA ASP A 1190 -17.83 -14.76 -36.56
C ASP A 1190 -18.23 -15.69 -35.39
N GLY A 1191 -19.49 -16.13 -35.34
CA GLY A 1191 -20.00 -17.10 -34.37
C GLY A 1191 -21.52 -17.10 -34.26
N LYS A 1192 -22.14 -18.29 -34.24
CA LYS A 1192 -23.60 -18.47 -34.10
C LYS A 1192 -23.89 -19.59 -33.12
N PHE A 1193 -24.19 -19.26 -31.86
CA PHE A 1193 -24.43 -20.24 -30.80
C PHE A 1193 -25.88 -20.17 -30.31
N LEU A 1194 -26.52 -21.31 -30.15
CA LEU A 1194 -27.87 -21.43 -29.58
C LEU A 1194 -27.84 -22.37 -28.37
N VAL A 1195 -28.25 -21.86 -27.20
CA VAL A 1195 -28.58 -22.69 -26.03
C VAL A 1195 -30.08 -22.94 -25.99
N GLU A 1196 -30.48 -24.20 -25.88
CA GLU A 1196 -31.85 -24.59 -25.58
C GLU A 1196 -32.04 -24.74 -24.07
N ALA A 1197 -33.11 -24.19 -23.49
CA ALA A 1197 -33.40 -24.38 -22.06
C ALA A 1197 -34.19 -25.68 -21.80
N ALA A 1198 -35.00 -26.12 -22.77
CA ALA A 1198 -35.70 -27.39 -22.69
C ALA A 1198 -34.75 -28.56 -22.93
N TYR A 1199 -34.79 -29.57 -22.05
CA TYR A 1199 -33.97 -30.78 -22.19
C TYR A 1199 -34.76 -32.02 -22.62
N LYS A 1200 -36.07 -31.87 -22.87
CA LYS A 1200 -36.95 -32.94 -23.36
C LYS A 1200 -37.88 -32.40 -24.45
N PRO A 1201 -37.90 -33.01 -25.66
CA PRO A 1201 -37.02 -34.07 -26.13
C PRO A 1201 -35.57 -33.58 -26.34
N THR A 1202 -34.64 -34.51 -26.57
CA THR A 1202 -33.21 -34.20 -26.80
C THR A 1202 -32.97 -33.23 -27.95
N GLU A 1203 -33.78 -33.33 -29.01
CA GLU A 1203 -33.70 -32.47 -30.18
C GLU A 1203 -35.06 -31.78 -30.39
N THR A 1204 -35.16 -30.52 -29.96
CA THR A 1204 -36.38 -29.71 -30.05
C THR A 1204 -36.60 -29.17 -31.47
N PRO A 1205 -37.82 -28.70 -31.81
CA PRO A 1205 -38.08 -28.04 -33.08
C PRO A 1205 -37.16 -26.83 -33.36
N VAL A 1206 -36.83 -26.06 -32.32
CA VAL A 1206 -35.93 -24.88 -32.45
C VAL A 1206 -34.49 -25.32 -32.73
N LEU A 1207 -33.99 -26.34 -32.02
CA LEU A 1207 -32.66 -26.89 -32.26
C LEU A 1207 -32.53 -27.43 -33.69
N LYS A 1208 -33.53 -28.18 -34.18
CA LYS A 1208 -33.54 -28.68 -35.57
C LYS A 1208 -33.48 -27.55 -36.59
N LEU A 1209 -34.27 -26.50 -36.37
CA LEU A 1209 -34.28 -25.32 -37.24
C LEU A 1209 -32.93 -24.60 -37.24
N ALA A 1210 -32.35 -24.35 -36.07
CA ALA A 1210 -31.06 -23.69 -35.94
C ALA A 1210 -29.92 -24.49 -36.60
N LYS A 1211 -29.90 -25.81 -36.38
CA LYS A 1211 -28.93 -26.73 -36.98
C LYS A 1211 -29.02 -26.74 -38.51
N SER A 1212 -30.24 -26.69 -39.07
CA SER A 1212 -30.44 -26.58 -40.52
C SER A 1212 -29.88 -25.28 -41.13
N LEU A 1213 -29.68 -24.24 -40.30
CA LEU A 1213 -29.13 -22.94 -40.68
C LEU A 1213 -27.67 -22.75 -40.23
N GLY A 1214 -26.99 -23.83 -39.84
CA GLY A 1214 -25.56 -23.81 -39.50
C GLY A 1214 -25.22 -23.24 -38.12
N TRP A 1215 -26.17 -23.18 -37.19
CA TRP A 1215 -25.89 -22.75 -35.81
C TRP A 1215 -25.25 -23.87 -34.98
N HIS A 1216 -24.32 -23.50 -34.11
CA HIS A 1216 -23.80 -24.37 -33.06
C HIS A 1216 -24.88 -24.52 -31.98
N THR A 1217 -25.44 -25.72 -31.87
CA THR A 1217 -26.59 -26.01 -31.02
C THR A 1217 -26.16 -26.72 -29.73
N ILE A 1218 -26.58 -26.18 -28.60
CA ILE A 1218 -26.23 -26.65 -27.26
C ILE A 1218 -27.52 -27.16 -26.58
N PRO A 1219 -27.61 -28.46 -26.23
CA PRO A 1219 -28.82 -29.06 -25.69
C PRO A 1219 -29.09 -28.63 -24.24
N GLY A 1220 -30.36 -28.55 -23.85
CA GLY A 1220 -30.73 -28.03 -22.52
C GLY A 1220 -30.30 -28.87 -21.31
N ARG A 1221 -29.87 -30.11 -21.53
CA ARG A 1221 -29.22 -30.90 -20.47
C ARG A 1221 -27.92 -30.27 -19.99
N GLU A 1222 -27.19 -29.56 -20.84
CA GLU A 1222 -25.97 -28.84 -20.45
C GLU A 1222 -26.30 -27.63 -19.57
N MET A 1223 -27.32 -26.87 -19.93
CA MET A 1223 -27.84 -25.78 -19.08
C MET A 1223 -28.27 -26.33 -17.72
N LEU A 1224 -29.01 -27.45 -17.70
CA LEU A 1224 -29.47 -28.11 -16.47
C LEU A 1224 -28.31 -28.52 -15.56
N VAL A 1225 -27.26 -29.13 -16.14
CA VAL A 1225 -26.07 -29.56 -15.39
C VAL A 1225 -25.29 -28.35 -14.85
N ASN A 1226 -25.02 -27.35 -15.69
CA ASN A 1226 -24.30 -26.15 -15.28
C ASN A 1226 -25.03 -25.38 -14.16
N GLN A 1227 -26.36 -25.18 -14.29
CA GLN A 1227 -27.12 -24.51 -13.21
C GLN A 1227 -27.15 -25.33 -11.93
N GLY A 1228 -27.17 -26.67 -12.03
CA GLY A 1228 -27.27 -27.56 -10.89
C GLY A 1228 -25.94 -27.69 -10.15
N ILE A 1229 -24.83 -27.66 -10.86
CA ILE A 1229 -23.50 -27.53 -10.26
C ILE A 1229 -23.39 -26.20 -9.52
N ALA A 1230 -23.81 -25.08 -10.13
CA ALA A 1230 -23.82 -23.79 -9.43
C ALA A 1230 -24.67 -23.85 -8.14
N GLN A 1231 -25.81 -24.55 -8.15
CA GLN A 1231 -26.61 -24.79 -6.95
C GLN A 1231 -25.87 -25.60 -5.88
N LEU A 1232 -25.22 -26.71 -6.26
CA LEU A 1232 -24.39 -27.50 -5.36
C LEU A 1232 -23.28 -26.62 -4.74
N GLU A 1233 -22.55 -25.88 -5.55
CA GLU A 1233 -21.48 -24.99 -5.08
C GLU A 1233 -22.04 -23.97 -4.08
N ILE A 1234 -23.20 -23.35 -4.36
CA ILE A 1234 -23.86 -22.41 -3.43
C ILE A 1234 -24.25 -23.09 -2.10
N PHE A 1235 -24.91 -24.25 -2.17
CA PHE A 1235 -25.37 -24.97 -0.98
C PHE A 1235 -24.22 -25.38 -0.04
N PHE A 1236 -23.03 -25.60 -0.58
CA PHE A 1236 -21.85 -26.04 0.18
C PHE A 1236 -20.75 -24.97 0.27
N GLY A 1237 -21.12 -23.69 0.23
CA GLY A 1237 -20.19 -22.60 0.53
C GLY A 1237 -19.08 -22.39 -0.49
N GLY A 1238 -19.38 -22.62 -1.77
CA GLY A 1238 -18.48 -22.41 -2.91
C GLY A 1238 -17.49 -23.55 -3.17
N ILE A 1239 -17.70 -24.73 -2.59
CA ILE A 1239 -16.87 -25.91 -2.87
C ILE A 1239 -17.15 -26.43 -4.28
N HIS A 1240 -16.11 -26.68 -5.06
CA HIS A 1240 -16.21 -27.14 -6.45
C HIS A 1240 -16.71 -28.58 -6.58
N PHE A 1241 -17.60 -28.82 -7.56
CA PHE A 1241 -18.14 -30.15 -7.92
C PHE A 1241 -17.74 -30.55 -9.34
N PRO A 1242 -17.40 -31.83 -9.57
CA PRO A 1242 -16.87 -32.28 -10.87
C PRO A 1242 -17.97 -32.33 -11.92
N TYR A 1243 -17.73 -31.73 -13.09
CA TYR A 1243 -18.75 -31.63 -14.14
C TYR A 1243 -19.13 -32.99 -14.73
N GLN A 1244 -18.13 -33.79 -15.13
CA GLN A 1244 -18.36 -34.99 -15.94
C GLN A 1244 -19.23 -36.06 -15.22
N PRO A 1245 -18.95 -36.46 -13.96
CA PRO A 1245 -19.78 -37.47 -13.29
C PRO A 1245 -21.23 -37.02 -13.09
N ILE A 1246 -21.43 -35.71 -12.89
CA ILE A 1246 -22.75 -35.10 -12.71
C ILE A 1246 -23.49 -35.03 -14.06
N TYR A 1247 -22.79 -34.69 -15.14
CA TYR A 1247 -23.32 -34.71 -16.50
C TYR A 1247 -23.76 -36.12 -16.89
N ASP A 1248 -22.91 -37.12 -16.67
CA ASP A 1248 -23.18 -38.52 -16.99
C ASP A 1248 -24.43 -39.04 -16.25
N ALA A 1249 -24.62 -38.64 -15.00
CA ALA A 1249 -25.82 -38.98 -14.20
C ALA A 1249 -27.12 -38.37 -14.76
N VAL A 1250 -27.03 -37.31 -15.57
CA VAL A 1250 -28.17 -36.68 -16.24
C VAL A 1250 -28.42 -37.28 -17.63
N VAL A 1251 -27.36 -37.71 -18.33
CA VAL A 1251 -27.45 -38.17 -19.72
C VAL A 1251 -27.65 -39.68 -19.88
N ASN A 1252 -27.16 -40.51 -18.94
CA ASN A 1252 -27.22 -41.97 -19.04
C ASN A 1252 -28.59 -42.59 -18.70
N GLU A 1253 -29.61 -41.78 -18.41
CA GLU A 1253 -31.02 -42.18 -18.23
C GLU A 1253 -31.95 -41.45 -19.19
#